data_AF-A0A0P1KN08-F1
#
_entry.id   AF-A0A0P1KN08-F1
#
_cell.length_a   1.000
_cell.length_b   1.000
_cell.length_c   1.000
_cell.angle_alpha   90.00
_cell.angle_beta   90.00
_cell.angle_gamma   90.00
#
_symmetry.space_group_name_H-M   'P 1'
#
loop_
_entity.id
_entity.type
_entity.pdbx_description
1 polymer ?
#
loop_
_entity_poly.entity_id
_entity_poly.type
_entity_poly.pdbx_seq_one_letter_code
_entity_poly.pdbx_strand_id
1 'polypeptide(L)'
;MFKQLSQLGKNLTDELAKGLTDELNEGQFDKNSDIPVEVQAKLRKFEKYEQKYPLLLNAYKSEKAKSEKLAAVQKILSENTPVSSIDDYDSLTSFFKNTNLKTDMLNDEIKRLTSEKNEHLKEIQDLRAQKDVTADEAATEGHLKSSKELEHIEELEQKISKFKENIESLKHELATREDEKSAFLEQQKEMKNRIESLERENTASATSLKSLAGAEKLVDEFKKKLDSERQEHTRLNSELSELKNDVTTKAERIESLEKIIKSEEDSALSKQDSVSSKISQSPTSKSKNKKKKKGKNQATSTDVKNLHSTLLPEASIDQKGDLNTRLHETLKDLQETQDKLKSVQSKYDDIVADSDKTEDAWLELEKTRKEIDKLKSDNESLLRDLQDSKKDLKFKSEEVENVKDILKTVGNELVEAKDTIKNSSGASEAEMKHLKSQLESLRSQNSDNIKSYETTQSELKQKVASLQKEKSETSKELEDLKSTLNKHMQEKNKLLADLKQSHEKVSCLNNENSTLSDQVKNLNTLKRSESSLKLSLSQKEKTIVYLEQQIREYSSKEESSNRALREAKMENGRLSNKVTLLSKECESLRNDLEKSKISLEKFIKENGGLSERLEVLKEKYETLQDMKTNSHEQVEMIRRQCDELNVKIKELNKKNLSLEEELNESVSALQERTQEASSMRRLLAERQSDKDLQVQKLEESFAAVSEEKSRLESELALHDAKTKRTINELKEVNEDLRIQVQSLVTKERNYEMEVARLASLNKEMQTTRNESSQSSNELKEALTNFKAALMTSEKKLREMESSSESIKELNEDLTKKLERISKNYKLVSGQLAALKERNVPSRGPSRSNSVMSIADRVSNEPPSRRGSFNGDAATEMQSEINDKIAYIKNVILGFLEHKDQRDQLLPVVSTLLQLDSNDEKRLMAIH
;
A
#
# COMPACT_ATOMS: atom_id res chain seq x y z
N MET A 1 -1.04 -30.31 -9.28
CA MET A 1 -1.52 -30.43 -10.68
C MET A 1 -3.04 -30.35 -10.79
N PHE A 2 -3.85 -31.39 -10.49
CA PHE A 2 -5.32 -31.36 -10.74
C PHE A 2 -6.08 -30.13 -10.17
N LYS A 3 -5.81 -29.69 -8.93
CA LYS A 3 -6.40 -28.45 -8.39
C LYS A 3 -6.04 -27.19 -9.20
N GLN A 4 -4.81 -27.10 -9.69
CA GLN A 4 -4.34 -25.96 -10.50
C GLN A 4 -5.01 -25.95 -11.88
N LEU A 5 -5.20 -27.12 -12.50
CA LEU A 5 -5.99 -27.24 -13.74
C LEU A 5 -7.46 -26.85 -13.53
N SER A 6 -8.06 -27.24 -12.40
CA SER A 6 -9.43 -26.84 -12.05
C SER A 6 -9.57 -25.33 -11.80
N GLN A 7 -8.58 -24.69 -11.16
CA GLN A 7 -8.55 -23.23 -11.01
C GLN A 7 -8.29 -22.52 -12.35
N LEU A 8 -7.43 -23.06 -13.22
CA LEU A 8 -7.24 -22.51 -14.57
C LEU A 8 -8.54 -22.54 -15.37
N GLY A 9 -9.27 -23.67 -15.32
CA GLY A 9 -10.56 -23.82 -15.98
C GLY A 9 -11.64 -22.89 -15.44
N LYS A 10 -11.70 -22.67 -14.12
CA LYS A 10 -12.61 -21.68 -13.52
C LYS A 10 -12.28 -20.26 -13.98
N ASN A 11 -11.02 -19.83 -13.84
CA ASN A 11 -10.60 -18.49 -14.25
C ASN A 11 -10.90 -18.22 -15.74
N LEU A 12 -10.68 -19.20 -16.62
CA LEU A 12 -11.00 -19.09 -18.05
C LEU A 12 -12.53 -18.98 -18.28
N THR A 13 -13.33 -19.69 -17.49
CA THR A 13 -14.80 -19.65 -17.56
C THR A 13 -15.35 -18.32 -17.05
N ASP A 14 -14.78 -17.77 -15.97
CA ASP A 14 -15.17 -16.49 -15.40
C ASP A 14 -14.77 -15.31 -16.32
N GLU A 15 -13.60 -15.36 -16.98
CA GLU A 15 -13.22 -14.38 -18.00
C GLU A 15 -14.11 -14.48 -19.26
N LEU A 16 -14.47 -15.68 -19.71
CA LEU A 16 -15.43 -15.86 -20.81
C LEU A 16 -16.82 -15.35 -20.45
N ALA A 17 -17.32 -15.64 -19.24
CA ALA A 17 -18.61 -15.16 -18.77
C ALA A 17 -18.64 -13.62 -18.68
N LYS A 18 -17.54 -13.01 -18.18
CA LYS A 18 -17.39 -11.56 -18.08
C LYS A 18 -17.34 -10.89 -19.45
N GLY A 19 -16.61 -11.49 -20.40
CA GLY A 19 -16.59 -11.06 -21.80
C GLY A 19 -17.97 -11.14 -22.48
N LEU A 20 -18.78 -12.17 -22.18
CA LEU A 20 -20.17 -12.25 -22.67
C LEU A 20 -21.06 -11.17 -22.05
N THR A 21 -20.90 -10.82 -20.76
CA THR A 21 -21.71 -9.75 -20.16
C THR A 21 -21.43 -8.36 -20.75
N ASP A 22 -20.19 -8.08 -21.16
CA ASP A 22 -19.83 -6.82 -21.84
C ASP A 22 -20.31 -6.74 -23.30
N GLU A 23 -20.62 -7.88 -23.93
CA GLU A 23 -21.25 -7.93 -25.27
C GLU A 23 -22.79 -7.83 -25.22
N LEU A 24 -23.42 -8.00 -24.05
CA LEU A 24 -24.88 -7.85 -23.86
C LEU A 24 -25.33 -6.41 -23.52
N ASN A 25 -24.41 -5.48 -23.21
CA ASN A 25 -24.73 -4.17 -22.66
C ASN A 25 -24.83 -3.04 -23.70
N GLU A 26 -25.41 -3.30 -24.88
CA GLU A 26 -25.44 -2.35 -26.02
C GLU A 26 -26.44 -1.18 -25.86
N GLY A 27 -27.09 -1.01 -24.70
CA GLY A 27 -28.26 -0.14 -24.54
C GLY A 27 -28.02 1.37 -24.37
N GLN A 28 -26.81 1.82 -24.08
CA GLN A 28 -26.54 3.23 -23.73
C GLN A 28 -25.58 3.95 -24.68
N PHE A 29 -26.16 4.78 -25.56
CA PHE A 29 -25.48 5.89 -26.23
C PHE A 29 -25.54 7.14 -25.36
N ASP A 30 -24.43 7.88 -25.28
CA ASP A 30 -24.33 9.01 -24.36
C ASP A 30 -24.87 10.29 -25.01
N LYS A 31 -26.12 10.61 -24.67
CA LYS A 31 -26.91 11.72 -25.24
C LYS A 31 -26.35 13.11 -24.94
N ASN A 32 -25.36 13.22 -24.06
CA ASN A 32 -24.75 14.48 -23.63
C ASN A 32 -23.47 14.85 -24.41
N SER A 33 -23.19 14.18 -25.53
CA SER A 33 -22.01 14.45 -26.35
C SER A 33 -22.39 14.88 -27.78
N ASP A 34 -21.90 16.06 -28.21
CA ASP A 34 -22.15 16.67 -29.53
C ASP A 34 -21.51 15.90 -30.72
N ILE A 35 -21.03 14.68 -30.46
CA ILE A 35 -20.33 13.83 -31.42
C ILE A 35 -21.37 12.93 -32.11
N PRO A 36 -21.50 12.95 -33.45
CA PRO A 36 -22.50 12.13 -34.16
C PRO A 36 -22.44 10.64 -33.79
N VAL A 37 -23.61 10.00 -33.69
CA VAL A 37 -23.75 8.62 -33.20
C VAL A 37 -22.89 7.62 -33.97
N GLU A 38 -22.71 7.80 -35.29
CA GLU A 38 -21.76 7.00 -36.09
C GLU A 38 -20.31 7.11 -35.63
N VAL A 39 -19.88 8.29 -35.19
CA VAL A 39 -18.52 8.54 -34.71
C VAL A 39 -18.35 7.95 -33.32
N GLN A 40 -19.34 8.06 -32.44
CA GLN A 40 -19.36 7.33 -31.15
C GLN A 40 -19.25 5.81 -31.36
N ALA A 41 -20.03 5.26 -32.31
CA ALA A 41 -20.01 3.84 -32.64
C ALA A 41 -18.69 3.37 -33.28
N LYS A 42 -18.00 4.25 -34.03
CA LYS A 42 -16.65 3.98 -34.56
C LYS A 42 -15.60 4.06 -33.46
N LEU A 43 -15.68 5.05 -32.56
CA LEU A 43 -14.78 5.20 -31.41
C LEU A 43 -14.85 4.00 -30.45
N ARG A 44 -16.05 3.56 -30.02
CA ARG A 44 -16.20 2.33 -29.22
C ARG A 44 -15.73 1.06 -29.93
N LYS A 45 -15.73 1.02 -31.27
CA LYS A 45 -15.13 -0.08 -32.05
C LYS A 45 -13.60 -0.02 -32.04
N PHE A 46 -13.00 1.18 -32.15
CA PHE A 46 -11.56 1.35 -31.95
C PHE A 46 -11.12 1.00 -30.54
N GLU A 47 -11.85 1.44 -29.51
CA GLU A 47 -11.64 1.09 -28.10
C GLU A 47 -11.71 -0.43 -27.86
N LYS A 48 -12.73 -1.11 -28.42
CA LYS A 48 -12.81 -2.59 -28.40
C LYS A 48 -11.63 -3.26 -29.12
N TYR A 49 -11.08 -2.68 -30.19
CA TYR A 49 -9.86 -3.19 -30.83
C TYR A 49 -8.59 -2.87 -30.04
N GLU A 50 -8.50 -1.71 -29.40
CA GLU A 50 -7.38 -1.30 -28.54
C GLU A 50 -7.28 -2.17 -27.29
N GLN A 51 -8.41 -2.66 -26.76
CA GLN A 51 -8.46 -3.66 -25.69
C GLN A 51 -8.15 -5.09 -26.20
N LYS A 52 -8.70 -5.50 -27.36
CA LYS A 52 -8.50 -6.86 -27.89
C LYS A 52 -7.12 -7.07 -28.54
N TYR A 53 -6.43 -6.03 -29.02
CA TYR A 53 -5.12 -6.14 -29.69
C TYR A 53 -3.95 -6.56 -28.76
N PRO A 54 -3.77 -6.00 -27.55
CA PRO A 54 -2.75 -6.48 -26.60
C PRO A 54 -2.96 -7.94 -26.18
N LEU A 55 -4.21 -8.35 -26.00
CA LEU A 55 -4.58 -9.74 -25.70
C LEU A 55 -4.21 -10.67 -26.86
N LEU A 56 -4.57 -10.30 -28.10
CA LEU A 56 -4.21 -11.06 -29.30
C LEU A 56 -2.69 -11.13 -29.53
N LEU A 57 -1.98 -10.03 -29.29
CA LEU A 57 -0.52 -9.95 -29.39
C LEU A 57 0.17 -10.82 -28.32
N ASN A 58 -0.35 -10.87 -27.09
CA ASN A 58 0.17 -11.74 -26.04
C ASN A 58 -0.16 -13.22 -26.30
N ALA A 59 -1.35 -13.52 -26.81
CA ALA A 59 -1.71 -14.86 -27.28
C ALA A 59 -0.74 -15.32 -28.39
N TYR A 60 -0.52 -14.50 -29.42
CA TYR A 60 0.42 -14.78 -30.50
C TYR A 60 1.86 -14.96 -30.02
N LYS A 61 2.36 -14.10 -29.11
CA LYS A 61 3.67 -14.28 -28.46
C LYS A 61 3.75 -15.61 -27.71
N SER A 62 2.70 -15.98 -26.97
CA SER A 62 2.66 -17.26 -26.23
C SER A 62 2.66 -18.46 -27.18
N GLU A 63 1.93 -18.39 -28.30
CA GLU A 63 1.86 -19.47 -29.29
C GLU A 63 3.17 -19.62 -30.07
N LYS A 64 3.81 -18.49 -30.42
CA LYS A 64 5.16 -18.50 -30.99
C LYS A 64 6.17 -19.13 -30.02
N ALA A 65 6.13 -18.78 -28.73
CA ALA A 65 7.00 -19.37 -27.72
C ALA A 65 6.70 -20.87 -27.44
N LYS A 66 5.48 -21.36 -27.68
CA LYS A 66 5.18 -22.80 -27.71
C LYS A 66 5.75 -23.45 -28.96
N SER A 67 5.58 -22.84 -30.12
CA SER A 67 6.10 -23.34 -31.41
C SER A 67 7.63 -23.45 -31.42
N GLU A 68 8.34 -22.46 -30.89
CA GLU A 68 9.80 -22.50 -30.71
C GLU A 68 10.24 -23.66 -29.79
N LYS A 69 9.49 -23.93 -28.71
CA LYS A 69 9.74 -25.09 -27.83
C LYS A 69 9.40 -26.42 -28.49
N LEU A 70 8.34 -26.47 -29.29
CA LEU A 70 7.94 -27.67 -30.03
C LEU A 70 8.98 -28.01 -31.09
N ALA A 71 9.50 -27.01 -31.82
CA ALA A 71 10.62 -27.18 -32.75
C ALA A 71 11.90 -27.66 -32.05
N ALA A 72 12.20 -27.17 -30.85
CA ALA A 72 13.32 -27.66 -30.04
C ALA A 72 13.13 -29.14 -29.62
N VAL A 73 11.92 -29.53 -29.20
CA VAL A 73 11.58 -30.92 -28.87
C VAL A 73 11.64 -31.83 -30.11
N GLN A 74 11.10 -31.39 -31.25
CA GLN A 74 11.18 -32.12 -32.52
C GLN A 74 12.64 -32.33 -32.95
N LYS A 75 13.49 -31.30 -32.82
CA LYS A 75 14.92 -31.43 -33.07
C LYS A 75 15.56 -32.50 -32.18
N ILE A 76 15.37 -32.42 -30.86
CA ILE A 76 15.91 -33.39 -29.89
C ILE A 76 15.43 -34.81 -30.21
N LEU A 77 14.15 -34.99 -30.56
CA LEU A 77 13.60 -36.29 -30.95
C LEU A 77 14.27 -36.82 -32.23
N SER A 78 14.45 -35.99 -33.26
CA SER A 78 15.11 -36.37 -34.53
C SER A 78 16.61 -36.65 -34.40
N GLU A 79 17.27 -36.07 -33.38
CA GLU A 79 18.69 -36.32 -33.09
C GLU A 79 18.92 -37.61 -32.28
N ASN A 80 17.94 -38.02 -31.46
CA ASN A 80 18.05 -39.18 -30.56
C ASN A 80 17.23 -40.40 -31.00
N THR A 81 16.41 -40.27 -32.05
CA THR A 81 15.45 -41.28 -32.50
C THR A 81 15.27 -41.16 -34.02
N PRO A 82 15.08 -42.27 -34.78
CA PRO A 82 15.03 -42.23 -36.24
C PRO A 82 13.71 -41.67 -36.82
N VAL A 83 13.13 -40.64 -36.20
CA VAL A 83 11.79 -40.11 -36.48
C VAL A 83 11.88 -38.62 -36.82
N SER A 84 11.58 -38.27 -38.07
CA SER A 84 11.84 -36.93 -38.62
C SER A 84 10.75 -35.87 -38.33
N SER A 85 9.55 -36.28 -37.94
CA SER A 85 8.48 -35.38 -37.50
C SER A 85 7.76 -35.92 -36.27
N ILE A 86 7.21 -35.01 -35.46
CA ILE A 86 6.47 -35.35 -34.24
C ILE A 86 5.11 -36.02 -34.55
N ASP A 87 4.66 -35.95 -35.81
CA ASP A 87 3.43 -36.58 -36.29
C ASP A 87 3.55 -38.10 -36.45
N ASP A 88 4.77 -38.65 -36.55
CA ASP A 88 5.01 -40.10 -36.67
C ASP A 88 5.22 -40.76 -35.30
N TYR A 89 4.16 -40.72 -34.50
CA TYR A 89 4.11 -41.31 -33.16
C TYR A 89 4.17 -42.85 -33.18
N ASP A 90 3.78 -43.49 -34.28
CA ASP A 90 3.78 -44.95 -34.41
C ASP A 90 5.20 -45.50 -34.65
N SER A 91 6.02 -44.85 -35.48
CA SER A 91 7.45 -45.20 -35.58
C SER A 91 8.18 -44.97 -34.26
N LEU A 92 7.89 -43.87 -33.56
CA LEU A 92 8.47 -43.56 -32.25
C LEU A 92 8.10 -44.63 -31.20
N THR A 93 6.81 -45.00 -31.15
CA THR A 93 6.30 -46.04 -30.26
C THR A 93 6.90 -47.42 -30.61
N SER A 94 7.06 -47.71 -31.90
CA SER A 94 7.66 -48.96 -32.38
C SER A 94 9.16 -49.03 -32.08
N PHE A 95 9.89 -47.91 -32.16
CA PHE A 95 11.29 -47.81 -31.76
C PHE A 95 11.48 -48.10 -30.26
N PHE A 96 10.67 -47.50 -29.38
CA PHE A 96 10.75 -47.77 -27.95
C PHE A 96 10.37 -49.22 -27.62
N LYS A 97 9.32 -49.78 -28.26
CA LYS A 97 8.97 -51.21 -28.11
C LYS A 97 10.13 -52.13 -28.53
N ASN A 98 10.77 -51.86 -29.67
CA ASN A 98 11.89 -52.66 -30.18
C ASN A 98 13.16 -52.50 -29.32
N THR A 99 13.43 -51.29 -28.80
CA THR A 99 14.54 -51.04 -27.88
C THR A 99 14.33 -51.74 -26.53
N ASN A 100 13.09 -51.74 -26.00
CA ASN A 100 12.76 -52.49 -24.80
C ASN A 100 12.89 -54.00 -25.05
N LEU A 101 12.31 -54.53 -26.13
CA LEU A 101 12.39 -55.95 -26.49
C LEU A 101 13.85 -56.41 -26.70
N LYS A 102 14.70 -55.57 -27.31
CA LYS A 102 16.15 -55.80 -27.39
C LYS A 102 16.83 -55.79 -26.02
N THR A 103 16.41 -54.91 -25.12
CA THR A 103 16.93 -54.85 -23.74
C THR A 103 16.49 -56.09 -22.95
N ASP A 104 15.26 -56.56 -23.14
CA ASP A 104 14.74 -57.78 -22.52
C ASP A 104 15.45 -59.02 -23.05
N MET A 105 15.67 -59.15 -24.37
CA MET A 105 16.50 -60.21 -24.95
C MET A 105 17.93 -60.19 -24.44
N LEU A 106 18.54 -59.00 -24.26
CA LEU A 106 19.88 -58.90 -23.67
C LEU A 106 19.88 -59.27 -22.18
N ASN A 107 18.83 -58.91 -21.43
CA ASN A 107 18.66 -59.33 -20.03
C ASN A 107 18.44 -60.84 -19.91
N ASP A 108 17.69 -61.46 -20.82
CA ASP A 108 17.47 -62.91 -20.85
C ASP A 108 18.70 -63.67 -21.32
N GLU A 109 19.49 -63.13 -22.25
CA GLU A 109 20.81 -63.66 -22.61
C GLU A 109 21.81 -63.52 -21.45
N ILE A 110 21.80 -62.40 -20.71
CA ILE A 110 22.59 -62.26 -19.47
C ILE A 110 22.15 -63.28 -18.42
N LYS A 111 20.85 -63.54 -18.25
CA LYS A 111 20.35 -64.62 -17.37
C LYS A 111 20.83 -65.99 -17.85
N ARG A 112 20.72 -66.29 -19.15
CA ARG A 112 21.15 -67.56 -19.76
C ARG A 112 22.64 -67.81 -19.58
N LEU A 113 23.48 -66.83 -19.93
CA LEU A 113 24.93 -66.89 -19.72
C LEU A 113 25.29 -66.96 -18.22
N THR A 114 24.46 -66.41 -17.33
CA THR A 114 24.64 -66.56 -15.88
C THR A 114 24.24 -67.95 -15.38
N SER A 115 23.17 -68.56 -15.90
CA SER A 115 22.81 -69.95 -15.58
C SER A 115 23.83 -70.93 -16.15
N GLU A 116 24.24 -70.79 -17.42
CA GLU A 116 25.28 -71.62 -18.05
C GLU A 116 26.62 -71.50 -17.32
N LYS A 117 27.01 -70.29 -16.91
CA LYS A 117 28.18 -70.09 -16.04
C LYS A 117 28.04 -70.77 -14.68
N ASN A 118 26.86 -70.75 -14.06
CA ASN A 118 26.61 -71.40 -12.78
C ASN A 118 26.53 -72.92 -12.89
N GLU A 119 26.05 -73.45 -14.02
CA GLU A 119 26.05 -74.88 -14.35
C GLU A 119 27.46 -75.37 -14.64
N HIS A 120 28.25 -74.67 -15.46
CA HIS A 120 29.67 -75.00 -15.65
C HIS A 120 30.50 -74.82 -14.35
N LEU A 121 30.13 -73.90 -13.45
CA LEU A 121 30.78 -73.82 -12.13
C LEU A 121 30.47 -75.04 -11.26
N LYS A 122 29.24 -75.55 -11.29
CA LYS A 122 28.89 -76.83 -10.63
C LYS A 122 29.60 -78.00 -11.30
N GLU A 123 29.56 -78.10 -12.62
CA GLU A 123 30.24 -79.14 -13.41
C GLU A 123 31.76 -79.14 -13.12
N ILE A 124 32.38 -77.97 -12.94
CA ILE A 124 33.79 -77.85 -12.52
C ILE A 124 33.99 -78.25 -11.04
N GLN A 125 33.01 -78.06 -10.14
CA GLN A 125 33.07 -78.59 -8.78
C GLN A 125 32.87 -80.11 -8.75
N ASP A 126 31.92 -80.65 -9.51
CA ASP A 126 31.59 -82.07 -9.60
C ASP A 126 32.74 -82.84 -10.27
N LEU A 127 33.34 -82.29 -11.33
CA LEU A 127 34.55 -82.84 -11.95
C LEU A 127 35.79 -82.75 -11.04
N ARG A 128 35.87 -81.76 -10.13
CA ARG A 128 36.92 -81.74 -9.09
C ARG A 128 36.66 -82.83 -8.05
N ALA A 129 35.44 -82.95 -7.53
CA ALA A 129 35.08 -84.00 -6.59
C ALA A 129 35.28 -85.41 -7.17
N GLN A 130 34.92 -85.64 -8.43
CA GLN A 130 35.21 -86.89 -9.14
C GLN A 130 36.72 -87.10 -9.35
N LYS A 131 37.51 -86.05 -9.57
CA LYS A 131 38.97 -86.15 -9.68
C LYS A 131 39.62 -86.47 -8.35
N ASP A 132 39.11 -85.93 -7.25
CA ASP A 132 39.61 -86.21 -5.90
C ASP A 132 39.24 -87.65 -5.48
N VAL A 133 38.07 -88.16 -5.85
CA VAL A 133 37.68 -89.59 -5.66
C VAL A 133 38.49 -90.54 -6.54
N THR A 134 38.67 -90.22 -7.82
CA THR A 134 39.46 -91.08 -8.75
C THR A 134 40.96 -91.02 -8.50
N ALA A 135 41.46 -90.07 -7.70
CA ALA A 135 42.85 -90.06 -7.25
C ALA A 135 43.15 -91.17 -6.23
N ASP A 136 42.18 -91.52 -5.37
CA ASP A 136 42.33 -92.63 -4.41
C ASP A 136 42.14 -94.01 -5.07
N GLU A 137 41.26 -94.14 -6.07
CA GLU A 137 41.00 -95.42 -6.75
C GLU A 137 42.05 -95.79 -7.82
N ALA A 138 42.82 -94.82 -8.36
CA ALA A 138 43.83 -95.06 -9.39
C ALA A 138 45.15 -95.70 -8.87
N ALA A 139 45.22 -96.10 -7.60
CA ALA A 139 46.41 -96.70 -6.98
C ALA A 139 46.58 -98.22 -7.25
N THR A 140 45.60 -98.87 -7.87
CA THR A 140 45.58 -100.34 -8.07
C THR A 140 45.32 -100.78 -9.51
N GLU A 141 46.13 -101.73 -9.96
CA GLU A 141 46.06 -102.48 -11.22
C GLU A 141 46.27 -101.70 -12.53
N GLY A 142 47.21 -102.18 -13.34
CA GLY A 142 47.38 -101.73 -14.72
C GLY A 142 47.92 -102.85 -15.59
N HIS A 143 47.56 -102.87 -16.88
CA HIS A 143 48.30 -103.66 -17.87
C HIS A 143 48.12 -103.18 -19.32
N LEU A 144 49.25 -102.79 -19.91
CA LEU A 144 49.67 -103.00 -21.31
C LEU A 144 48.59 -103.04 -22.43
N LYS A 145 48.61 -102.02 -23.28
CA LYS A 145 48.33 -102.13 -24.73
C LYS A 145 49.16 -101.12 -25.53
N SER A 146 49.50 -101.50 -26.76
CA SER A 146 49.99 -100.67 -27.87
C SER A 146 51.18 -99.71 -27.63
N SER A 147 52.37 -100.13 -28.11
CA SER A 147 53.57 -99.26 -28.15
C SER A 147 53.43 -97.99 -29.00
N LYS A 148 52.42 -97.89 -29.86
CA LYS A 148 52.14 -96.68 -30.65
C LYS A 148 51.22 -95.70 -29.95
N GLU A 149 50.36 -96.19 -29.05
CA GLU A 149 49.68 -95.31 -28.10
C GLU A 149 50.71 -94.73 -27.13
N LEU A 150 51.71 -95.50 -26.67
CA LEU A 150 52.79 -94.97 -25.82
C LEU A 150 53.57 -93.80 -26.45
N GLU A 151 54.06 -93.89 -27.70
CA GLU A 151 54.74 -92.75 -28.35
C GLU A 151 53.82 -91.53 -28.50
N HIS A 152 52.54 -91.75 -28.84
CA HIS A 152 51.58 -90.67 -29.01
C HIS A 152 51.12 -90.08 -27.67
N ILE A 153 51.11 -90.89 -26.60
CA ILE A 153 50.89 -90.50 -25.20
C ILE A 153 52.10 -89.72 -24.69
N GLU A 154 53.34 -90.12 -24.94
CA GLU A 154 54.53 -89.31 -24.59
C GLU A 154 54.51 -87.95 -25.30
N GLU A 155 54.13 -87.90 -26.58
CA GLU A 155 53.93 -86.62 -27.28
C GLU A 155 52.80 -85.78 -26.67
N LEU A 156 51.69 -86.42 -26.28
CA LEU A 156 50.57 -85.74 -25.63
C LEU A 156 50.89 -85.33 -24.20
N GLU A 157 51.69 -86.09 -23.46
CA GLU A 157 52.19 -85.80 -22.12
C GLU A 157 53.22 -84.68 -22.15
N GLN A 158 54.11 -84.62 -23.15
CA GLN A 158 54.99 -83.46 -23.35
C GLN A 158 54.18 -82.20 -23.72
N LYS A 159 53.11 -82.32 -24.52
CA LYS A 159 52.20 -81.21 -24.83
C LYS A 159 51.41 -80.79 -23.59
N ILE A 160 50.87 -81.74 -22.83
CA ILE A 160 50.17 -81.53 -21.55
C ILE A 160 51.13 -80.97 -20.50
N SER A 161 52.40 -81.33 -20.48
CA SER A 161 53.42 -80.77 -19.58
C SER A 161 53.69 -79.32 -19.93
N LYS A 162 53.91 -79.00 -21.22
CA LYS A 162 54.07 -77.61 -21.68
C LYS A 162 52.80 -76.78 -21.48
N PHE A 163 51.62 -77.37 -21.61
CA PHE A 163 50.36 -76.71 -21.26
C PHE A 163 50.16 -76.59 -19.74
N LYS A 164 50.64 -77.53 -18.91
CA LYS A 164 50.67 -77.39 -17.44
C LYS A 164 51.62 -76.27 -17.02
N GLU A 165 52.85 -76.24 -17.53
CA GLU A 165 53.82 -75.16 -17.31
C GLU A 165 53.26 -73.80 -17.72
N ASN A 166 52.62 -73.71 -18.89
CA ASN A 166 51.95 -72.48 -19.35
C ASN A 166 50.70 -72.12 -18.53
N ILE A 167 49.95 -73.10 -18.01
CA ILE A 167 48.82 -72.87 -17.11
C ILE A 167 49.31 -72.49 -15.72
N GLU A 168 50.46 -72.97 -15.27
CA GLU A 168 51.07 -72.62 -13.99
C GLU A 168 51.74 -71.25 -14.03
N SER A 169 52.39 -70.88 -15.15
CA SER A 169 52.86 -69.51 -15.36
C SER A 169 51.70 -68.53 -15.50
N LEU A 170 50.65 -68.84 -16.28
CA LEU A 170 49.43 -68.02 -16.36
C LEU A 170 48.68 -67.94 -15.02
N LYS A 171 48.66 -69.01 -14.21
CA LYS A 171 48.11 -68.96 -12.84
C LYS A 171 48.96 -68.11 -11.92
N HIS A 172 50.29 -68.19 -12.00
CA HIS A 172 51.18 -67.38 -11.19
C HIS A 172 51.08 -65.90 -11.57
N GLU A 173 51.00 -65.60 -12.88
CA GLU A 173 50.78 -64.26 -13.40
C GLU A 173 49.40 -63.72 -13.02
N LEU A 174 48.33 -64.53 -13.12
CA LEU A 174 47.01 -64.18 -12.60
C LEU A 174 47.02 -63.97 -11.08
N ALA A 175 47.70 -64.81 -10.30
CA ALA A 175 47.83 -64.62 -8.86
C ALA A 175 48.54 -63.30 -8.53
N THR A 176 49.67 -62.99 -9.18
CA THR A 176 50.34 -61.70 -9.00
C THR A 176 49.48 -60.52 -9.45
N ARG A 177 48.62 -60.70 -10.47
CA ARG A 177 47.64 -59.68 -10.89
C ARG A 177 46.46 -59.54 -9.92
N GLU A 178 46.04 -60.59 -9.24
CA GLU A 178 45.04 -60.53 -8.18
C GLU A 178 45.61 -59.94 -6.90
N ASP A 179 46.87 -60.23 -6.55
CA ASP A 179 47.63 -59.59 -5.47
C ASP A 179 47.83 -58.10 -5.75
N GLU A 180 48.36 -57.71 -6.93
CA GLU A 180 48.46 -56.31 -7.38
C GLU A 180 47.10 -55.59 -7.30
N LYS A 181 46.03 -56.22 -7.78
CA LYS A 181 44.67 -55.66 -7.76
C LYS A 181 44.12 -55.55 -6.33
N SER A 182 44.45 -56.47 -5.44
CA SER A 182 44.07 -56.41 -4.02
C SER A 182 44.79 -55.25 -3.31
N ALA A 183 46.10 -55.10 -3.55
CA ALA A 183 46.90 -53.99 -3.03
C ALA A 183 46.42 -52.63 -3.60
N PHE A 184 46.04 -52.57 -4.88
CA PHE A 184 45.49 -51.36 -5.48
C PHE A 184 44.08 -51.03 -4.95
N LEU A 185 43.26 -52.05 -4.64
CA LEU A 185 41.98 -51.88 -3.94
C LEU A 185 42.17 -51.43 -2.48
N GLU A 186 43.23 -51.89 -1.82
CA GLU A 186 43.58 -51.48 -0.46
C GLU A 186 44.10 -50.05 -0.41
N GLN A 187 45.00 -49.67 -1.33
CA GLN A 187 45.41 -48.28 -1.56
C GLN A 187 44.22 -47.39 -1.94
N GLN A 188 43.27 -47.87 -2.76
CA GLN A 188 42.06 -47.12 -3.10
C GLN A 188 41.15 -46.93 -1.88
N LYS A 189 41.02 -47.93 -0.99
CA LYS A 189 40.32 -47.77 0.29
C LYS A 189 41.05 -46.80 1.21
N GLU A 190 42.37 -46.88 1.32
CA GLU A 190 43.17 -46.01 2.18
C GLU A 190 43.12 -44.55 1.70
N MET A 191 43.28 -44.32 0.39
CA MET A 191 43.09 -43.00 -0.23
C MET A 191 41.66 -42.49 -0.06
N LYS A 192 40.63 -43.34 -0.20
CA LYS A 192 39.24 -42.95 0.09
C LYS A 192 39.03 -42.59 1.56
N ASN A 193 39.55 -43.39 2.48
CA ASN A 193 39.51 -43.11 3.92
C ASN A 193 40.25 -41.82 4.25
N ARG A 194 41.36 -41.52 3.57
CA ARG A 194 42.07 -40.26 3.72
C ARG A 194 41.27 -39.08 3.16
N ILE A 195 40.63 -39.22 2.00
CA ILE A 195 39.69 -38.22 1.46
C ILE A 195 38.54 -37.99 2.45
N GLU A 196 37.87 -39.04 2.94
CA GLU A 196 36.81 -38.91 3.94
C GLU A 196 37.31 -38.28 5.26
N SER A 197 38.57 -38.51 5.67
CA SER A 197 39.16 -37.84 6.83
C SER A 197 39.44 -36.35 6.56
N LEU A 198 39.94 -36.01 5.37
CA LEU A 198 40.20 -34.62 4.96
C LEU A 198 38.89 -33.85 4.72
N GLU A 199 37.83 -34.51 4.24
CA GLU A 199 36.48 -33.93 4.15
C GLU A 199 35.89 -33.68 5.55
N ARG A 200 36.12 -34.57 6.53
CA ARG A 200 35.73 -34.36 7.93
C ARG A 200 36.54 -33.23 8.58
N GLU A 201 37.86 -33.18 8.36
CA GLU A 201 38.75 -32.09 8.83
C GLU A 201 38.36 -30.74 8.18
N ASN A 202 38.05 -30.71 6.89
CA ASN A 202 37.68 -29.50 6.15
C ASN A 202 36.24 -29.03 6.48
N THR A 203 35.28 -29.95 6.69
CA THR A 203 33.94 -29.58 7.19
C THR A 203 33.97 -29.13 8.65
N ALA A 204 34.81 -29.73 9.51
CA ALA A 204 35.06 -29.23 10.86
C ALA A 204 35.77 -27.86 10.85
N SER A 205 36.68 -27.63 9.91
CA SER A 205 37.29 -26.31 9.69
C SER A 205 36.26 -25.30 9.20
N ALA A 206 35.35 -25.69 8.31
CA ALA A 206 34.27 -24.83 7.82
C ALA A 206 33.19 -24.53 8.89
N THR A 207 32.92 -25.43 9.83
CA THR A 207 32.07 -25.11 11.01
C THR A 207 32.84 -24.24 11.99
N SER A 208 34.12 -24.49 12.22
CA SER A 208 35.00 -23.64 13.05
C SER A 208 35.06 -22.19 12.52
N LEU A 209 35.25 -22.01 11.21
CA LEU A 209 35.20 -20.70 10.53
C LEU A 209 33.82 -20.04 10.63
N LYS A 210 32.72 -20.80 10.61
CA LYS A 210 31.37 -20.26 10.84
C LYS A 210 31.15 -19.84 12.29
N SER A 211 31.70 -20.56 13.28
CA SER A 211 31.74 -20.08 14.67
C SER A 211 32.68 -18.90 14.85
N LEU A 212 33.77 -18.80 14.09
CA LEU A 212 34.67 -17.63 14.10
C LEU A 212 33.92 -16.39 13.58
N ALA A 213 33.22 -16.49 12.44
CA ALA A 213 32.38 -15.41 11.91
C ALA A 213 31.17 -15.09 12.81
N GLY A 214 30.73 -16.02 13.65
CA GLY A 214 29.77 -15.77 14.73
C GLY A 214 30.39 -15.00 15.91
N ALA A 215 31.61 -15.39 16.30
CA ALA A 215 32.39 -14.72 17.34
C ALA A 215 32.82 -13.30 16.90
N GLU A 216 33.19 -13.08 15.64
CA GLU A 216 33.48 -11.74 15.10
C GLU A 216 32.26 -10.82 15.18
N LYS A 217 31.06 -11.33 14.86
CA LYS A 217 29.80 -10.58 15.01
C LYS A 217 29.48 -10.27 16.48
N LEU A 218 29.70 -11.22 17.38
CA LEU A 218 29.57 -10.99 18.82
C LEU A 218 30.61 -9.95 19.30
N VAL A 219 31.86 -10.03 18.84
CA VAL A 219 32.92 -9.06 19.15
C VAL A 219 32.57 -7.66 18.64
N ASP A 220 32.01 -7.52 17.44
CA ASP A 220 31.55 -6.21 16.92
C ASP A 220 30.28 -5.70 17.63
N GLU A 221 29.43 -6.60 18.14
CA GLU A 221 28.29 -6.22 18.98
C GLU A 221 28.74 -5.81 20.40
N PHE A 222 29.74 -6.49 20.97
CA PHE A 222 30.38 -6.11 22.23
C PHE A 222 31.19 -4.81 22.10
N LYS A 223 31.88 -4.55 20.98
CA LYS A 223 32.49 -3.23 20.70
C LYS A 223 31.44 -2.13 20.71
N LYS A 224 30.29 -2.33 20.04
CA LYS A 224 29.21 -1.33 20.04
C LYS A 224 28.62 -1.08 21.44
N LYS A 225 28.48 -2.13 22.26
CA LYS A 225 28.09 -2.01 23.67
C LYS A 225 29.14 -1.22 24.46
N LEU A 226 30.40 -1.62 24.39
CA LEU A 226 31.53 -0.94 25.04
C LEU A 226 31.69 0.53 24.60
N ASP A 227 31.48 0.85 23.31
CA ASP A 227 31.50 2.23 22.80
C ASP A 227 30.32 3.04 23.32
N SER A 228 29.13 2.43 23.48
CA SER A 228 27.97 3.08 24.09
C SER A 228 28.14 3.28 25.61
N GLU A 229 28.69 2.28 26.32
CA GLU A 229 29.02 2.34 27.74
C GLU A 229 30.13 3.36 28.01
N ARG A 230 31.11 3.50 27.11
CA ARG A 230 32.11 4.58 27.13
C ARG A 230 31.50 5.97 26.85
N GLN A 231 30.49 6.07 25.99
CA GLN A 231 29.75 7.33 25.80
C GLN A 231 28.92 7.69 27.05
N GLU A 232 28.22 6.74 27.66
CA GLU A 232 27.53 6.96 28.94
C GLU A 232 28.51 7.26 30.07
N HIS A 233 29.68 6.62 30.13
CA HIS A 233 30.75 7.00 31.08
C HIS A 233 31.32 8.40 30.84
N THR A 234 31.43 8.88 29.60
CA THR A 234 31.86 10.26 29.35
C THR A 234 30.76 11.27 29.73
N ARG A 235 29.48 10.95 29.50
CA ARG A 235 28.32 11.73 29.98
C ARG A 235 28.27 11.79 31.50
N LEU A 236 28.28 10.65 32.18
CA LEU A 236 28.29 10.56 33.64
C LEU A 236 29.52 11.25 34.26
N ASN A 237 30.68 11.24 33.59
CA ASN A 237 31.84 12.02 34.03
C ASN A 237 31.68 13.53 33.81
N SER A 238 31.03 13.99 32.72
CA SER A 238 30.67 15.41 32.59
C SER A 238 29.63 15.82 33.63
N GLU A 239 28.60 15.01 33.88
CA GLU A 239 27.58 15.26 34.91
C GLU A 239 28.18 15.23 36.32
N LEU A 240 29.11 14.31 36.63
CA LEU A 240 29.87 14.33 37.87
C LEU A 240 30.78 15.56 37.99
N SER A 241 31.38 16.02 36.89
CA SER A 241 32.17 17.26 36.87
C SER A 241 31.29 18.48 37.12
N GLU A 242 30.12 18.55 36.49
CA GLU A 242 29.13 19.61 36.67
C GLU A 242 28.55 19.59 38.10
N LEU A 243 28.10 18.44 38.62
CA LEU A 243 27.68 18.31 40.03
C LEU A 243 28.80 18.66 41.00
N LYS A 244 30.06 18.33 40.69
CA LYS A 244 31.21 18.68 41.53
C LYS A 244 31.50 20.18 41.51
N ASN A 245 31.35 20.85 40.37
CA ASN A 245 31.42 22.30 40.24
C ASN A 245 30.24 22.99 40.98
N ASP A 246 29.05 22.41 40.91
CA ASP A 246 27.86 22.83 41.65
C ASP A 246 28.04 22.68 43.16
N VAL A 247 28.66 21.58 43.61
CA VAL A 247 29.01 21.35 45.01
C VAL A 247 30.10 22.32 45.47
N THR A 248 31.12 22.62 44.65
CA THR A 248 32.12 23.63 45.03
C THR A 248 31.53 25.04 45.07
N THR A 249 30.69 25.44 44.12
CA THR A 249 30.05 26.77 44.16
C THR A 249 29.01 26.89 45.27
N LYS A 250 28.32 25.81 45.65
CA LYS A 250 27.48 25.75 46.86
C LYS A 250 28.33 25.76 48.13
N ALA A 251 29.51 25.15 48.16
CA ALA A 251 30.45 25.23 49.28
C ALA A 251 31.05 26.64 49.43
N GLU A 252 31.40 27.33 48.33
CA GLU A 252 31.77 28.75 48.32
C GLU A 252 30.61 29.65 48.77
N ARG A 253 29.37 29.27 48.44
CA ARG A 253 28.15 29.93 48.95
C ARG A 253 27.98 29.74 50.46
N ILE A 254 28.27 28.55 50.98
CA ILE A 254 28.28 28.27 52.42
C ILE A 254 29.43 29.02 53.11
N GLU A 255 30.64 29.04 52.56
CA GLU A 255 31.78 29.76 53.14
C GLU A 255 31.55 31.29 53.13
N SER A 256 30.85 31.83 52.14
CA SER A 256 30.44 33.24 52.13
C SER A 256 29.26 33.54 53.06
N LEU A 257 28.30 32.62 53.24
CA LEU A 257 27.27 32.73 54.27
C LEU A 257 27.85 32.59 55.69
N GLU A 258 28.83 31.71 55.91
CA GLU A 258 29.60 31.64 57.15
C GLU A 258 30.37 32.93 57.42
N LYS A 259 30.97 33.56 56.40
CA LYS A 259 31.63 34.86 56.54
C LYS A 259 30.63 35.97 56.87
N ILE A 260 29.41 35.91 56.35
CA ILE A 260 28.31 36.83 56.72
C ILE A 260 27.93 36.61 58.19
N ILE A 261 27.64 35.36 58.59
CA ILE A 261 27.32 35.00 59.98
C ILE A 261 28.43 35.44 60.94
N LYS A 262 29.71 35.15 60.62
CA LYS A 262 30.87 35.60 61.40
C LYS A 262 30.97 37.12 61.46
N SER A 263 30.65 37.85 60.38
CA SER A 263 30.60 39.31 60.42
C SER A 263 29.44 39.89 61.24
N GLU A 264 28.34 39.14 61.39
CA GLU A 264 27.22 39.49 62.27
C GLU A 264 27.49 39.11 63.74
N GLU A 265 28.28 38.06 63.99
CA GLU A 265 28.82 37.72 65.32
C GLU A 265 29.90 38.73 65.78
N ASP A 266 30.83 39.10 64.89
CA ASP A 266 31.84 40.16 65.14
C ASP A 266 31.18 41.54 65.38
N SER A 267 30.02 41.79 64.75
CA SER A 267 29.19 42.98 65.02
C SER A 267 28.61 42.99 66.45
N ALA A 268 28.46 41.82 67.08
CA ALA A 268 27.89 41.68 68.42
C ALA A 268 28.91 41.79 69.57
N LEU A 269 30.22 41.63 69.32
CA LEU A 269 31.27 41.55 70.37
C LEU A 269 32.30 42.69 70.38
N SER A 270 31.85 43.94 70.26
CA SER A 270 32.72 45.10 70.52
C SER A 270 32.81 45.44 72.02
N LYS A 271 33.76 44.81 72.74
CA LYS A 271 34.39 45.29 74.01
C LYS A 271 35.40 44.25 74.59
N GLN A 272 36.71 44.43 74.32
CA GLN A 272 37.80 44.56 75.32
C GLN A 272 39.22 44.50 74.70
N ASP A 273 40.00 45.54 74.96
CA ASP A 273 41.41 45.51 75.42
C ASP A 273 42.53 44.74 74.67
N SER A 274 42.90 45.25 73.49
CA SER A 274 44.25 45.86 73.22
C SER A 274 45.60 45.05 73.22
N VAL A 275 46.57 45.61 72.46
CA VAL A 275 48.07 45.46 72.54
C VAL A 275 48.81 44.50 71.57
N SER A 276 49.19 45.08 70.41
CA SER A 276 50.57 45.13 69.84
C SER A 276 51.24 43.98 69.05
N SER A 277 51.41 44.26 67.74
CA SER A 277 52.68 44.31 66.96
C SER A 277 53.32 43.10 66.22
N LYS A 278 53.30 43.25 64.87
CA LYS A 278 54.46 43.33 63.92
C LYS A 278 55.05 42.09 63.21
N ILE A 279 55.50 42.39 61.96
CA ILE A 279 56.54 41.74 61.12
C ILE A 279 56.13 40.40 60.50
N SER A 280 55.79 40.30 59.20
CA SER A 280 56.58 40.51 57.96
C SER A 280 57.47 39.32 57.57
N GLN A 281 57.20 38.69 56.41
CA GLN A 281 58.11 38.72 55.23
C GLN A 281 57.57 37.95 54.01
N SER A 282 57.81 38.52 52.84
CA SER A 282 57.97 37.85 51.54
C SER A 282 59.49 37.88 51.20
N PRO A 283 60.03 37.55 49.99
CA PRO A 283 59.39 37.21 48.71
C PRO A 283 60.17 36.09 47.94
N THR A 284 60.13 36.14 46.59
CA THR A 284 61.14 35.65 45.62
C THR A 284 61.14 34.17 45.18
N SER A 285 61.42 33.84 43.90
CA SER A 285 61.36 34.67 42.68
C SER A 285 61.55 33.91 41.34
N LYS A 286 60.99 34.49 40.26
CA LYS A 286 61.56 34.66 38.89
C LYS A 286 61.83 33.39 38.04
N SER A 287 61.77 33.43 36.69
CA SER A 287 61.16 34.39 35.73
C SER A 287 61.37 33.93 34.26
N LYS A 288 60.76 34.67 33.30
CA LYS A 288 61.11 34.79 31.86
C LYS A 288 60.66 33.57 31.01
N ASN A 289 59.74 33.70 30.04
CA ASN A 289 59.70 34.48 28.76
C ASN A 289 59.77 33.46 27.61
N LYS A 290 59.26 33.64 26.37
CA LYS A 290 58.48 34.64 25.59
C LYS A 290 57.96 33.83 24.34
N LYS A 291 57.01 34.21 23.48
CA LYS A 291 56.44 35.52 23.05
C LYS A 291 55.16 35.27 22.21
N LYS A 292 54.19 36.20 22.26
CA LYS A 292 53.22 36.68 21.23
C LYS A 292 53.15 35.91 19.88
N LYS A 293 51.97 35.64 19.27
CA LYS A 293 50.82 36.52 18.90
C LYS A 293 49.54 35.66 18.76
N LYS A 294 48.28 36.13 18.66
CA LYS A 294 47.50 37.39 18.89
C LYS A 294 46.37 37.44 17.82
N GLY A 295 45.12 37.14 18.18
CA GLY A 295 43.93 37.52 17.39
C GLY A 295 42.69 36.63 17.62
N LYS A 296 41.42 37.08 17.49
CA LYS A 296 40.71 38.29 18.01
C LYS A 296 39.19 38.20 17.67
N ASN A 297 38.31 38.35 18.67
CA ASN A 297 36.83 38.53 18.56
C ASN A 297 36.06 37.33 17.91
N GLN A 298 34.72 37.22 17.90
CA GLN A 298 33.55 38.04 18.34
C GLN A 298 32.41 37.05 18.76
N ALA A 299 31.58 37.25 19.82
CA ALA A 299 30.26 37.93 19.85
C ALA A 299 29.41 37.78 18.55
N THR A 300 28.10 37.50 18.53
CA THR A 300 26.98 37.31 19.53
C THR A 300 25.81 36.61 18.79
N SER A 301 24.76 36.03 19.39
CA SER A 301 23.55 36.72 19.93
C SER A 301 22.37 35.72 20.10
N THR A 302 21.20 36.20 20.55
CA THR A 302 19.83 35.58 20.52
C THR A 302 19.58 34.39 21.47
N ASP A 303 18.48 34.32 22.26
CA ASP A 303 17.49 35.37 22.63
C ASP A 303 16.60 34.96 23.83
N VAL A 304 15.60 35.80 24.15
CA VAL A 304 14.32 35.52 24.86
C VAL A 304 14.20 35.77 26.39
N LYS A 305 13.27 36.69 26.72
CA LYS A 305 12.46 36.87 27.97
C LYS A 305 13.13 37.41 29.26
N ASN A 306 13.29 38.73 29.23
CA ASN A 306 12.98 39.62 30.37
C ASN A 306 11.52 39.48 30.85
N LEU A 307 11.28 39.57 32.17
CA LEU A 307 10.05 40.12 32.79
C LEU A 307 10.33 40.48 34.27
N HIS A 308 9.76 41.59 34.75
CA HIS A 308 9.98 42.17 36.09
C HIS A 308 8.68 42.76 36.65
N SER A 309 8.68 43.21 37.91
CA SER A 309 7.57 43.73 38.74
C SER A 309 6.66 42.61 39.33
N THR A 310 6.03 42.77 40.52
CA THR A 310 5.84 44.00 41.33
C THR A 310 5.75 43.70 42.85
N LEU A 311 5.93 44.75 43.67
CA LEU A 311 5.47 44.95 45.07
C LEU A 311 6.24 44.29 46.24
N LEU A 312 6.78 45.17 47.08
CA LEU A 312 6.92 45.03 48.55
C LEU A 312 5.58 45.45 49.21
N PRO A 313 5.31 45.08 50.48
CA PRO A 313 5.65 45.99 51.59
C PRO A 313 6.25 45.29 52.84
N GLU A 314 6.64 46.08 53.84
CA GLU A 314 7.38 45.69 55.04
C GLU A 314 6.49 45.15 56.18
N ALA A 315 7.04 44.26 57.04
CA ALA A 315 7.26 44.54 58.49
C ALA A 315 7.71 43.31 59.31
N SER A 316 8.96 43.36 59.78
CA SER A 316 9.53 42.88 61.07
C SER A 316 9.03 41.64 61.84
N ILE A 317 10.02 40.96 62.48
CA ILE A 317 9.98 39.89 63.50
C ILE A 317 10.21 38.45 62.94
N ASP A 318 10.91 37.63 63.73
CA ASP A 318 11.21 36.18 63.56
C ASP A 318 12.01 35.68 62.34
N GLN A 319 13.25 36.18 62.16
CA GLN A 319 14.21 35.60 61.19
C GLN A 319 15.12 34.47 61.75
N LYS A 320 15.17 34.21 63.07
CA LYS A 320 16.02 33.13 63.63
C LYS A 320 15.43 31.72 63.52
N GLY A 321 14.12 31.58 63.30
CA GLY A 321 13.50 30.29 63.00
C GLY A 321 13.76 29.84 61.56
N ASP A 322 13.44 30.73 60.61
CA ASP A 322 13.40 30.46 59.17
C ASP A 322 14.77 30.17 58.53
N LEU A 323 15.87 30.59 59.19
CA LEU A 323 17.23 30.22 58.81
C LEU A 323 17.60 28.81 59.29
N ASN A 324 17.19 28.41 60.50
CA ASN A 324 17.49 27.07 61.04
C ASN A 324 16.65 25.97 60.37
N THR A 325 15.39 26.24 60.01
CA THR A 325 14.57 25.30 59.22
C THR A 325 15.20 25.06 57.84
N ARG A 326 15.57 26.13 57.11
CA ARG A 326 16.29 26.02 55.83
C ARG A 326 17.64 25.33 55.97
N LEU A 327 18.39 25.54 57.05
CA LEU A 327 19.64 24.83 57.31
C LEU A 327 19.40 23.32 57.50
N HIS A 328 18.36 22.93 58.23
CA HIS A 328 18.00 21.52 58.40
C HIS A 328 17.47 20.85 57.13
N GLU A 329 16.68 21.58 56.33
CA GLU A 329 16.13 21.11 55.07
C GLU A 329 17.24 20.92 54.02
N THR A 330 18.13 21.90 53.87
CA THR A 330 19.31 21.79 53.00
C THR A 330 20.31 20.73 53.47
N LEU A 331 20.48 20.50 54.78
CA LEU A 331 21.26 19.38 55.31
C LEU A 331 20.64 18.02 54.94
N LYS A 332 19.31 17.90 54.98
CA LYS A 332 18.61 16.68 54.56
C LYS A 332 18.81 16.41 53.06
N ASP A 333 18.70 17.43 52.22
CA ASP A 333 18.98 17.32 50.78
C ASP A 333 20.45 16.95 50.51
N LEU A 334 21.39 17.47 51.31
CA LEU A 334 22.81 17.10 51.27
C LEU A 334 23.02 15.62 51.63
N GLN A 335 22.29 15.11 52.63
CA GLN A 335 22.38 13.73 53.05
C GLN A 335 21.75 12.78 52.01
N GLU A 336 20.58 13.14 51.45
CA GLU A 336 19.97 12.39 50.35
C GLU A 336 20.82 12.39 49.07
N THR A 337 21.49 13.50 48.74
CA THR A 337 22.43 13.54 47.60
C THR A 337 23.72 12.79 47.88
N GLN A 338 24.20 12.75 49.13
CA GLN A 338 25.36 11.94 49.52
C GLN A 338 25.08 10.44 49.48
N ASP A 339 23.88 9.98 49.83
CA ASP A 339 23.49 8.57 49.70
C ASP A 339 23.23 8.17 48.24
N LYS A 340 22.67 9.09 47.42
CA LYS A 340 22.62 8.93 45.96
C LYS A 340 24.04 8.82 45.37
N LEU A 341 25.00 9.64 45.81
CA LEU A 341 26.40 9.58 45.40
C LEU A 341 27.06 8.23 45.74
N LYS A 342 26.87 7.70 46.97
CA LYS A 342 27.35 6.35 47.34
C LYS A 342 26.79 5.26 46.42
N SER A 343 25.49 5.35 46.06
CA SER A 343 24.86 4.39 45.16
C SER A 343 25.38 4.44 43.72
N VAL A 344 25.89 5.60 43.28
CA VAL A 344 26.57 5.79 42.00
C VAL A 344 28.02 5.29 42.08
N GLN A 345 28.73 5.54 43.19
CA GLN A 345 30.08 5.00 43.39
C GLN A 345 30.10 3.48 43.40
N SER A 346 29.19 2.80 44.11
CA SER A 346 29.11 1.33 44.08
C SER A 346 28.95 0.78 42.66
N LYS A 347 28.08 1.41 41.84
CA LYS A 347 27.88 1.02 40.44
C LYS A 347 29.10 1.32 39.56
N TYR A 348 29.82 2.41 39.84
CA TYR A 348 31.06 2.73 39.16
C TYR A 348 32.14 1.70 39.47
N ASP A 349 32.28 1.31 40.74
CA ASP A 349 33.25 0.30 41.19
C ASP A 349 32.91 -1.10 40.61
N ASP A 350 31.63 -1.47 40.55
CA ASP A 350 31.16 -2.70 39.89
C ASP A 350 31.50 -2.72 38.37
N ILE A 351 31.27 -1.60 37.66
CA ILE A 351 31.57 -1.50 36.22
C ILE A 351 33.08 -1.47 35.96
N VAL A 352 33.89 -0.83 36.82
CA VAL A 352 35.36 -0.91 36.74
C VAL A 352 35.83 -2.35 36.92
N ALA A 353 35.27 -3.08 37.89
CA ALA A 353 35.63 -4.47 38.12
C ALA A 353 35.25 -5.41 36.96
N ASP A 354 34.24 -5.10 36.14
CA ASP A 354 33.96 -5.82 34.90
C ASP A 354 34.80 -5.31 33.71
N SER A 355 35.14 -4.02 33.67
CA SER A 355 36.09 -3.45 32.70
C SER A 355 37.45 -4.17 32.77
N ASP A 356 38.01 -4.34 33.98
CA ASP A 356 39.28 -5.03 34.20
C ASP A 356 39.25 -6.47 33.64
N LYS A 357 38.16 -7.21 33.88
CA LYS A 357 37.97 -8.57 33.32
C LYS A 357 37.91 -8.56 31.79
N THR A 358 37.30 -7.54 31.18
CA THR A 358 37.29 -7.41 29.71
C THR A 358 38.64 -7.01 29.14
N GLU A 359 39.46 -6.26 29.89
CA GLU A 359 40.81 -5.86 29.45
C GLU A 359 41.81 -7.02 29.56
N ASP A 360 41.70 -7.89 30.58
CA ASP A 360 42.43 -9.17 30.65
C ASP A 360 42.06 -10.10 29.47
N ALA A 361 40.76 -10.26 29.19
CA ALA A 361 40.31 -11.07 28.05
C ALA A 361 40.76 -10.48 26.70
N TRP A 362 40.81 -9.15 26.59
CA TRP A 362 41.35 -8.46 25.41
C TRP A 362 42.86 -8.66 25.27
N LEU A 363 43.62 -8.64 26.37
CA LEU A 363 45.05 -8.95 26.40
C LEU A 363 45.36 -10.38 25.93
N GLU A 364 44.51 -11.35 26.23
CA GLU A 364 44.66 -12.74 25.75
C GLU A 364 44.36 -12.88 24.24
N LEU A 365 43.31 -12.21 23.76
CA LEU A 365 43.00 -12.12 22.33
C LEU A 365 44.10 -11.39 21.55
N GLU A 366 44.71 -10.36 22.14
CA GLU A 366 45.80 -9.60 21.53
C GLU A 366 47.12 -10.39 21.47
N LYS A 367 47.39 -11.32 22.41
CA LYS A 367 48.51 -12.28 22.33
C LYS A 367 48.30 -13.26 21.16
N THR A 368 47.15 -13.91 21.11
CA THR A 368 46.84 -14.91 20.06
C THR A 368 46.76 -14.26 18.67
N ARG A 369 46.26 -13.02 18.58
CA ARG A 369 46.32 -12.19 17.36
C ARG A 369 47.76 -12.00 16.87
N LYS A 370 48.69 -11.65 17.77
CA LYS A 370 50.12 -11.48 17.46
C LYS A 370 50.82 -12.78 17.05
N GLU A 371 50.34 -13.94 17.48
CA GLU A 371 50.86 -15.24 17.04
C GLU A 371 50.31 -15.63 15.65
N ILE A 372 49.03 -15.39 15.40
CA ILE A 372 48.42 -15.55 14.07
C ILE A 372 49.11 -14.64 13.05
N ASP A 373 49.39 -13.39 13.40
CA ASP A 373 50.01 -12.43 12.47
C ASP A 373 51.53 -12.70 12.25
N LYS A 374 52.22 -13.36 13.20
CA LYS A 374 53.55 -13.98 12.94
C LYS A 374 53.45 -15.14 11.95
N LEU A 375 52.54 -16.10 12.19
CA LEU A 375 52.37 -17.27 11.31
C LEU A 375 51.93 -16.88 9.88
N LYS A 376 51.26 -15.73 9.71
CA LYS A 376 51.02 -15.13 8.39
C LYS A 376 52.31 -14.57 7.78
N SER A 377 53.10 -13.80 8.54
CA SER A 377 54.40 -13.29 8.09
C SER A 377 55.33 -14.41 7.65
N ASP A 378 55.38 -15.52 8.39
CA ASP A 378 56.23 -16.67 8.11
C ASP A 378 55.75 -17.44 6.86
N ASN A 379 54.43 -17.59 6.67
CA ASN A 379 53.87 -18.12 5.42
C ASN A 379 54.10 -17.17 4.23
N GLU A 380 54.05 -15.86 4.42
CA GLU A 380 54.37 -14.89 3.37
C GLU A 380 55.86 -14.92 2.99
N SER A 381 56.80 -15.10 3.94
CA SER A 381 58.21 -15.31 3.60
C SER A 381 58.41 -16.62 2.86
N LEU A 382 57.83 -17.73 3.32
CA LEU A 382 57.93 -19.02 2.63
C LEU A 382 57.32 -18.98 1.22
N LEU A 383 56.23 -18.22 1.00
CA LEU A 383 55.66 -17.98 -0.32
C LEU A 383 56.57 -17.12 -1.21
N ARG A 384 57.22 -16.09 -0.66
CA ARG A 384 58.23 -15.29 -1.38
C ARG A 384 59.44 -16.14 -1.75
N ASP A 385 60.00 -16.89 -0.80
CA ASP A 385 61.16 -17.77 -1.02
C ASP A 385 60.86 -18.85 -2.06
N LEU A 386 59.66 -19.43 -2.06
CA LEU A 386 59.21 -20.39 -3.07
C LEU A 386 58.98 -19.71 -4.44
N GLN A 387 58.41 -18.50 -4.46
CA GLN A 387 58.24 -17.72 -5.68
C GLN A 387 59.58 -17.29 -6.29
N ASP A 388 60.56 -16.92 -5.47
CA ASP A 388 61.89 -16.48 -5.89
C ASP A 388 62.75 -17.69 -6.29
N SER A 389 62.69 -18.81 -5.56
CA SER A 389 63.24 -20.09 -6.03
C SER A 389 62.67 -20.51 -7.39
N LYS A 390 61.39 -20.20 -7.66
CA LYS A 390 60.72 -20.45 -8.95
C LYS A 390 61.11 -19.43 -10.02
N LYS A 391 61.50 -18.20 -9.67
CA LYS A 391 62.15 -17.25 -10.60
C LYS A 391 63.57 -17.72 -10.93
N ASP A 392 64.36 -18.11 -9.93
CA ASP A 392 65.73 -18.61 -10.11
C ASP A 392 65.77 -19.89 -10.95
N LEU A 393 64.82 -20.81 -10.76
CA LEU A 393 64.71 -22.01 -11.60
C LEU A 393 64.33 -21.66 -13.04
N LYS A 394 63.45 -20.68 -13.24
CA LYS A 394 63.12 -20.15 -14.58
C LYS A 394 64.33 -19.48 -15.22
N PHE A 395 64.97 -18.54 -14.52
CA PHE A 395 66.15 -17.83 -14.97
C PHE A 395 67.27 -18.82 -15.31
N LYS A 396 67.50 -19.87 -14.51
CA LYS A 396 68.46 -20.94 -14.85
C LYS A 396 68.02 -21.81 -16.01
N SER A 397 66.74 -22.03 -16.24
CA SER A 397 66.25 -22.71 -17.45
C SER A 397 66.40 -21.83 -18.70
N GLU A 398 66.19 -20.53 -18.57
CA GLU A 398 66.40 -19.52 -19.60
C GLU A 398 67.90 -19.31 -19.86
N GLU A 399 68.77 -19.34 -18.84
CA GLU A 399 70.23 -19.40 -18.97
C GLU A 399 70.67 -20.70 -19.62
N VAL A 400 70.05 -21.85 -19.36
CA VAL A 400 70.39 -23.12 -20.03
C VAL A 400 69.93 -23.12 -21.49
N GLU A 401 68.77 -22.57 -21.82
CA GLU A 401 68.32 -22.37 -23.22
C GLU A 401 69.21 -21.33 -23.93
N ASN A 402 69.54 -20.22 -23.27
CA ASN A 402 70.48 -19.22 -23.78
C ASN A 402 71.89 -19.78 -23.93
N VAL A 403 72.41 -20.59 -23.01
CA VAL A 403 73.72 -21.25 -23.13
C VAL A 403 73.70 -22.32 -24.22
N LYS A 404 72.56 -22.98 -24.46
CA LYS A 404 72.36 -23.97 -25.53
C LYS A 404 72.26 -23.32 -26.90
N ASP A 405 71.62 -22.16 -27.02
CA ASP A 405 71.57 -21.38 -28.25
C ASP A 405 72.84 -20.54 -28.46
N ILE A 406 73.53 -20.11 -27.39
CA ILE A 406 74.92 -19.63 -27.44
C ILE A 406 75.85 -20.78 -27.82
N LEU A 407 75.60 -22.04 -27.45
CA LEU A 407 76.36 -23.18 -27.99
C LEU A 407 76.06 -23.45 -29.48
N LYS A 408 74.89 -23.04 -29.99
CA LYS A 408 74.62 -23.04 -31.44
C LYS A 408 75.27 -21.85 -32.13
N THR A 409 75.18 -20.63 -31.59
CA THR A 409 75.83 -19.46 -32.21
C THR A 409 77.33 -19.56 -32.09
N VAL A 410 77.91 -19.87 -30.93
CA VAL A 410 79.34 -20.23 -30.79
C VAL A 410 79.67 -21.50 -31.59
N GLY A 411 78.74 -22.41 -31.84
CA GLY A 411 78.94 -23.52 -32.77
C GLY A 411 79.13 -23.05 -34.22
N ASN A 412 78.26 -22.14 -34.68
CA ASN A 412 78.29 -21.55 -36.01
C ASN A 412 79.44 -20.54 -36.16
N GLU A 413 79.62 -19.63 -35.19
CA GLU A 413 80.72 -18.69 -35.04
C GLU A 413 82.07 -19.41 -34.85
N LEU A 414 82.14 -20.64 -34.32
CA LEU A 414 83.38 -21.42 -34.32
C LEU A 414 83.67 -22.00 -35.72
N VAL A 415 82.65 -22.26 -36.54
CA VAL A 415 82.82 -22.60 -37.96
C VAL A 415 83.21 -21.35 -38.77
N GLU A 416 82.50 -20.23 -38.60
CA GLU A 416 82.82 -18.95 -39.25
C GLU A 416 84.17 -18.37 -38.77
N ALA A 417 84.52 -18.53 -37.49
CA ALA A 417 85.85 -18.21 -36.97
C ALA A 417 86.90 -19.16 -37.57
N LYS A 418 86.62 -20.44 -37.75
CA LYS A 418 87.55 -21.38 -38.39
C LYS A 418 87.77 -21.08 -39.88
N ASP A 419 86.76 -20.52 -40.55
CA ASP A 419 86.85 -20.05 -41.95
C ASP A 419 87.41 -18.61 -42.08
N THR A 420 87.33 -17.76 -41.05
CA THR A 420 87.93 -16.40 -41.05
C THR A 420 89.34 -16.35 -40.45
N ILE A 421 89.68 -17.17 -39.44
CA ILE A 421 91.06 -17.42 -38.96
C ILE A 421 91.94 -17.96 -40.11
N LYS A 422 91.33 -18.63 -41.09
CA LYS A 422 91.99 -19.05 -42.33
C LYS A 422 92.43 -17.88 -43.23
N ASN A 423 91.89 -16.67 -43.02
CA ASN A 423 92.01 -15.52 -43.92
C ASN A 423 92.61 -14.25 -43.27
N SER A 424 92.72 -14.12 -41.93
CA SER A 424 93.21 -12.87 -41.31
C SER A 424 93.99 -13.02 -39.99
N SER A 425 95.22 -13.54 -40.04
CA SER A 425 96.19 -13.42 -38.94
C SER A 425 97.01 -12.11 -39.04
N GLY A 426 96.55 -11.02 -38.38
CA GLY A 426 97.14 -9.68 -38.59
C GLY A 426 96.94 -8.64 -37.46
N ALA A 427 97.71 -8.78 -36.38
CA ALA A 427 98.22 -7.75 -35.46
C ALA A 427 97.42 -6.46 -35.11
N SER A 428 97.26 -6.22 -33.80
CA SER A 428 97.65 -4.93 -33.19
C SER A 428 98.13 -5.15 -31.74
N GLU A 429 99.31 -4.65 -31.40
CA GLU A 429 100.07 -5.12 -30.22
C GLU A 429 100.30 -4.04 -29.13
N ALA A 430 99.72 -2.85 -29.30
CA ALA A 430 100.02 -1.68 -28.48
C ALA A 430 99.26 -1.65 -27.14
N GLU A 431 97.93 -1.70 -27.17
CA GLU A 431 97.06 -1.68 -25.97
C GLU A 431 97.34 -2.88 -25.05
N MET A 432 97.75 -4.00 -25.65
CA MET A 432 98.26 -5.19 -24.97
C MET A 432 99.37 -4.86 -23.97
N LYS A 433 100.18 -3.80 -24.14
CA LYS A 433 101.29 -3.46 -23.22
C LYS A 433 100.85 -2.78 -21.92
N HIS A 434 99.83 -1.93 -21.94
CA HIS A 434 99.32 -1.30 -20.71
C HIS A 434 98.39 -2.26 -19.94
N LEU A 435 97.55 -3.00 -20.65
CA LEU A 435 96.82 -4.12 -20.05
C LEU A 435 97.81 -5.17 -19.52
N LYS A 436 98.91 -5.48 -20.23
CA LYS A 436 99.94 -6.43 -19.75
C LYS A 436 100.41 -6.11 -18.34
N SER A 437 100.67 -4.86 -17.92
CA SER A 437 101.28 -4.63 -16.59
C SER A 437 100.32 -4.89 -15.41
N GLN A 438 99.08 -4.40 -15.46
CA GLN A 438 98.06 -4.72 -14.46
C GLN A 438 97.66 -6.21 -14.52
N LEU A 439 97.55 -6.74 -15.74
CA LEU A 439 97.29 -8.15 -15.97
C LEU A 439 98.52 -9.02 -15.63
N GLU A 440 99.74 -8.46 -15.48
CA GLU A 440 100.93 -9.18 -14.98
C GLU A 440 100.91 -9.32 -13.46
N SER A 441 100.41 -8.30 -12.75
CA SER A 441 100.16 -8.39 -11.30
C SER A 441 99.09 -9.45 -11.01
N LEU A 442 97.96 -9.39 -11.71
CA LEU A 442 96.91 -10.41 -11.63
C LEU A 442 97.38 -11.76 -12.18
N ARG A 443 98.25 -11.82 -13.21
CA ARG A 443 98.96 -13.04 -13.62
C ARG A 443 100.01 -13.47 -12.62
N SER A 444 100.49 -12.69 -11.67
CA SER A 444 101.42 -13.23 -10.67
C SER A 444 100.64 -14.21 -9.79
N GLN A 445 99.59 -13.71 -9.14
CA GLN A 445 98.68 -14.53 -8.32
C GLN A 445 97.93 -15.58 -9.15
N ASN A 446 97.40 -15.21 -10.32
CA ASN A 446 96.83 -16.21 -11.22
C ASN A 446 97.89 -17.16 -11.77
N SER A 447 99.18 -16.83 -11.91
CA SER A 447 100.19 -17.82 -12.35
C SER A 447 100.59 -18.75 -11.22
N ASP A 448 100.46 -18.39 -9.95
CA ASP A 448 100.73 -19.34 -8.86
C ASP A 448 99.53 -20.29 -8.67
N ASN A 449 98.31 -19.79 -8.82
CA ASN A 449 97.10 -20.63 -8.92
C ASN A 449 97.04 -21.41 -10.25
N ILE A 450 97.47 -20.83 -11.37
CA ILE A 450 97.55 -21.51 -12.67
C ILE A 450 98.74 -22.47 -12.67
N LYS A 451 99.84 -22.27 -11.93
CA LYS A 451 100.90 -23.30 -11.76
C LYS A 451 100.38 -24.49 -10.96
N SER A 452 99.58 -24.30 -9.91
CA SER A 452 98.96 -25.42 -9.19
C SER A 452 97.87 -26.11 -10.02
N TYR A 453 97.10 -25.35 -10.80
CA TYR A 453 96.18 -25.91 -11.81
C TYR A 453 96.89 -26.48 -13.04
N GLU A 454 98.09 -26.05 -13.41
CA GLU A 454 98.87 -26.54 -14.57
C GLU A 454 99.74 -27.71 -14.20
N THR A 455 100.17 -27.85 -12.94
CA THR A 455 100.79 -29.10 -12.46
C THR A 455 99.72 -30.18 -12.38
N THR A 456 98.57 -29.91 -11.75
CA THR A 456 97.46 -30.89 -11.70
C THR A 456 96.81 -31.13 -13.07
N GLN A 457 96.65 -30.11 -13.92
CA GLN A 457 96.19 -30.29 -15.30
C GLN A 457 97.29 -30.84 -16.21
N SER A 458 98.58 -30.69 -15.91
CA SER A 458 99.67 -31.40 -16.60
C SER A 458 99.63 -32.87 -16.23
N GLU A 459 99.53 -33.24 -14.95
CA GLU A 459 99.35 -34.63 -14.52
C GLU A 459 98.08 -35.24 -15.10
N LEU A 460 96.97 -34.52 -15.13
CA LEU A 460 95.72 -34.98 -15.75
C LEU A 460 95.83 -35.03 -17.27
N LYS A 461 96.48 -34.06 -17.95
CA LYS A 461 96.77 -34.13 -19.39
C LYS A 461 97.77 -35.23 -19.72
N GLN A 462 98.68 -35.58 -18.82
CA GLN A 462 99.68 -36.63 -18.99
C GLN A 462 99.07 -38.01 -18.74
N LYS A 463 98.14 -38.14 -17.79
CA LYS A 463 97.29 -39.33 -17.58
C LYS A 463 96.26 -39.49 -18.70
N VAL A 464 95.63 -38.41 -19.17
CA VAL A 464 94.72 -38.44 -20.31
C VAL A 464 95.48 -38.66 -21.62
N ALA A 465 96.68 -38.12 -21.79
CA ALA A 465 97.54 -38.42 -22.94
C ALA A 465 98.14 -39.82 -22.87
N SER A 466 98.45 -40.37 -21.69
CA SER A 466 98.85 -41.78 -21.58
C SER A 466 97.67 -42.70 -21.89
N LEU A 467 96.49 -42.45 -21.32
CA LEU A 467 95.27 -43.21 -21.62
C LEU A 467 94.79 -43.02 -23.07
N GLN A 468 94.96 -41.85 -23.68
CA GLN A 468 94.70 -41.65 -25.11
C GLN A 468 95.79 -42.28 -25.98
N LYS A 469 97.05 -42.31 -25.53
CA LYS A 469 98.14 -42.99 -26.22
C LYS A 469 97.90 -44.50 -26.19
N GLU A 470 97.70 -45.09 -25.02
CA GLU A 470 97.30 -46.49 -24.81
C GLU A 470 96.02 -46.83 -25.56
N LYS A 471 94.99 -45.97 -25.53
CA LYS A 471 93.78 -46.16 -26.35
C LYS A 471 94.06 -46.05 -27.85
N SER A 472 95.03 -45.24 -28.29
CA SER A 472 95.44 -45.16 -29.70
C SER A 472 96.35 -46.32 -30.10
N GLU A 473 97.13 -46.87 -29.18
CA GLU A 473 98.04 -48.00 -29.39
C GLU A 473 97.24 -49.29 -29.39
N THR A 474 96.39 -49.54 -28.39
CA THR A 474 95.40 -50.63 -28.44
C THR A 474 94.41 -50.49 -29.60
N SER A 475 94.01 -49.27 -30.00
CA SER A 475 93.19 -49.07 -31.21
C SER A 475 93.97 -49.36 -32.48
N LYS A 476 95.27 -49.03 -32.57
CA LYS A 476 96.13 -49.38 -33.72
C LYS A 476 96.41 -50.88 -33.75
N GLU A 477 96.75 -51.49 -32.62
CA GLU A 477 96.90 -52.93 -32.46
C GLU A 477 95.61 -53.67 -32.83
N LEU A 478 94.44 -53.11 -32.53
CA LEU A 478 93.15 -53.68 -32.92
C LEU A 478 92.79 -53.38 -34.38
N GLU A 479 93.24 -52.26 -34.96
CA GLU A 479 93.18 -51.99 -36.40
C GLU A 479 94.15 -52.88 -37.19
N ASP A 480 95.30 -53.22 -36.62
CA ASP A 480 96.33 -54.08 -37.20
C ASP A 480 96.05 -55.56 -36.97
N LEU A 481 95.42 -55.96 -35.86
CA LEU A 481 94.80 -57.28 -35.73
C LEU A 481 93.64 -57.43 -36.72
N LYS A 482 92.83 -56.38 -36.95
CA LYS A 482 91.87 -56.40 -38.06
C LYS A 482 92.57 -56.44 -39.42
N SER A 483 93.65 -55.68 -39.64
CA SER A 483 94.33 -55.63 -40.94
C SER A 483 95.03 -56.94 -41.26
N THR A 484 95.67 -57.59 -40.27
CA THR A 484 96.28 -58.92 -40.38
C THR A 484 95.22 -60.02 -40.45
N LEU A 485 94.14 -59.97 -39.66
CA LEU A 485 93.02 -60.93 -39.80
C LEU A 485 92.35 -60.82 -41.17
N ASN A 486 92.18 -59.62 -41.71
CA ASN A 486 91.59 -59.41 -43.03
C ASN A 486 92.57 -59.79 -44.16
N LYS A 487 93.88 -59.54 -44.00
CA LYS A 487 94.94 -60.08 -44.89
C LYS A 487 94.93 -61.61 -44.85
N HIS A 488 94.94 -62.25 -43.68
CA HIS A 488 94.89 -63.71 -43.54
C HIS A 488 93.56 -64.31 -44.04
N MET A 489 92.44 -63.60 -43.94
CA MET A 489 91.17 -64.00 -44.59
C MET A 489 91.27 -63.90 -46.12
N GLN A 490 91.89 -62.85 -46.67
CA GLN A 490 92.14 -62.72 -48.11
C GLN A 490 93.17 -63.73 -48.63
N GLU A 491 94.21 -64.03 -47.86
CA GLU A 491 95.21 -65.06 -48.15
C GLU A 491 94.59 -66.46 -48.09
N LYS A 492 93.78 -66.77 -47.06
CA LYS A 492 93.00 -68.00 -46.97
C LYS A 492 92.04 -68.16 -48.15
N ASN A 493 91.41 -67.08 -48.59
CA ASN A 493 90.50 -67.09 -49.75
C ASN A 493 91.26 -67.21 -51.09
N LYS A 494 92.45 -66.59 -51.23
CA LYS A 494 93.36 -66.78 -52.37
C LYS A 494 93.87 -68.22 -52.41
N LEU A 495 94.41 -68.74 -51.31
CA LEU A 495 94.84 -70.13 -51.19
C LEU A 495 93.71 -71.12 -51.45
N LEU A 496 92.46 -70.82 -51.09
CA LEU A 496 91.29 -71.65 -51.47
C LEU A 496 90.94 -71.57 -52.96
N ALA A 497 91.20 -70.45 -53.63
CA ALA A 497 91.05 -70.31 -55.08
C ALA A 497 92.21 -71.02 -55.82
N ASP A 498 93.45 -70.84 -55.37
CA ASP A 498 94.65 -71.48 -55.90
C ASP A 498 94.61 -73.00 -55.69
N LEU A 499 94.11 -73.48 -54.55
CA LEU A 499 93.89 -74.92 -54.30
C LEU A 499 92.83 -75.50 -55.25
N LYS A 500 91.74 -74.77 -55.54
CA LYS A 500 90.75 -75.18 -56.55
C LYS A 500 91.35 -75.23 -57.96
N GLN A 501 92.04 -74.16 -58.37
CA GLN A 501 92.64 -74.10 -59.70
C GLN A 501 93.80 -75.11 -59.86
N SER A 502 94.51 -75.43 -58.77
CA SER A 502 95.48 -76.53 -58.72
C SER A 502 94.79 -77.89 -58.86
N HIS A 503 93.67 -78.11 -58.17
CA HIS A 503 92.89 -79.35 -58.26
C HIS A 503 92.32 -79.57 -59.68
N GLU A 504 91.84 -78.51 -60.33
CA GLU A 504 91.42 -78.52 -61.74
C GLU A 504 92.59 -78.86 -62.69
N LYS A 505 93.77 -78.25 -62.50
CA LYS A 505 94.98 -78.56 -63.28
C LYS A 505 95.47 -80.01 -63.08
N VAL A 506 95.42 -80.52 -61.85
CA VAL A 506 95.74 -81.94 -61.55
C VAL A 506 94.72 -82.89 -62.19
N SER A 507 93.44 -82.52 -62.23
CA SER A 507 92.41 -83.30 -62.92
C SER A 507 92.67 -83.39 -64.43
N CYS A 508 93.13 -82.32 -65.08
CA CYS A 508 93.52 -82.35 -66.49
C CYS A 508 94.77 -83.22 -66.73
N LEU A 509 95.82 -83.05 -65.92
CA LEU A 509 97.09 -83.80 -66.08
C LEU A 509 96.95 -85.32 -65.83
N ASN A 510 95.99 -85.74 -64.99
CA ASN A 510 95.66 -87.17 -64.84
C ASN A 510 95.01 -87.75 -66.12
N ASN A 511 94.20 -86.96 -66.84
CA ASN A 511 93.54 -87.41 -68.06
C ASN A 511 94.53 -87.52 -69.24
N GLU A 512 95.58 -86.70 -69.28
CA GLU A 512 96.65 -86.85 -70.29
C GLU A 512 97.57 -88.05 -69.97
N ASN A 513 97.92 -88.27 -68.69
CA ASN A 513 98.76 -89.40 -68.29
C ASN A 513 98.12 -90.78 -68.55
N SER A 514 96.79 -90.91 -68.48
CA SER A 514 96.12 -92.18 -68.81
C SER A 514 96.33 -92.56 -70.29
N THR A 515 96.16 -91.60 -71.20
CA THR A 515 96.28 -91.84 -72.66
C THR A 515 97.71 -92.16 -73.12
N LEU A 516 98.74 -91.70 -72.40
CA LEU A 516 100.14 -92.01 -72.69
C LEU A 516 100.58 -93.38 -72.11
N SER A 517 99.94 -93.86 -71.03
CA SER A 517 100.28 -95.14 -70.40
C SER A 517 99.96 -96.36 -71.30
N ASP A 518 98.92 -96.28 -72.11
CA ASP A 518 98.44 -97.42 -72.93
C ASP A 518 99.33 -97.75 -74.13
N GLN A 519 100.17 -96.80 -74.58
CA GLN A 519 101.01 -96.98 -75.78
C GLN A 519 102.32 -97.74 -75.51
N VAL A 520 102.73 -97.87 -74.24
CA VAL A 520 104.12 -98.28 -73.87
C VAL A 520 104.26 -99.78 -73.55
N LYS A 521 103.17 -100.53 -73.36
CA LYS A 521 103.21 -101.90 -72.80
C LYS A 521 102.98 -103.05 -73.80
N ASN A 522 103.01 -102.78 -75.10
CA ASN A 522 102.92 -103.83 -76.11
C ASN A 522 104.31 -104.34 -76.56
N LEU A 523 104.51 -105.66 -76.41
CA LEU A 523 105.47 -106.55 -77.11
C LEU A 523 106.93 -106.69 -76.59
N ASN A 524 107.15 -107.83 -75.89
CA ASN A 524 108.05 -108.93 -76.31
C ASN A 524 109.49 -109.13 -75.76
N THR A 525 110.07 -108.33 -74.87
CA THR A 525 111.53 -108.45 -74.57
C THR A 525 111.96 -108.80 -73.13
N LEU A 526 111.28 -109.70 -72.39
CA LEU A 526 111.88 -110.28 -71.15
C LEU A 526 111.55 -111.75 -70.78
N LYS A 527 111.30 -112.62 -71.77
CA LYS A 527 111.16 -114.10 -71.61
C LYS A 527 112.46 -114.83 -71.17
N ARG A 528 113.38 -114.17 -70.43
CA ARG A 528 114.72 -114.70 -70.07
C ARG A 528 115.23 -114.37 -68.65
N SER A 529 114.49 -113.65 -67.82
CA SER A 529 114.82 -113.45 -66.38
C SER A 529 113.95 -114.27 -65.42
N GLU A 530 113.17 -115.21 -65.96
CA GLU A 530 112.12 -115.97 -65.25
C GLU A 530 112.65 -116.81 -64.07
N SER A 531 113.92 -117.21 -64.10
CA SER A 531 114.58 -117.96 -63.03
C SER A 531 114.97 -117.10 -61.82
N SER A 532 115.55 -115.91 -62.03
CA SER A 532 115.85 -114.98 -60.93
C SER A 532 114.57 -114.35 -60.34
N LEU A 533 113.52 -114.23 -61.17
CA LEU A 533 112.20 -113.80 -60.74
C LEU A 533 111.55 -114.73 -59.71
N LYS A 534 111.93 -116.01 -59.56
CA LYS A 534 111.29 -116.92 -58.59
C LYS A 534 111.67 -116.68 -57.13
N LEU A 535 112.94 -116.37 -56.83
CA LEU A 535 113.32 -115.94 -55.48
C LEU A 535 112.83 -114.52 -55.19
N SER A 536 112.88 -113.65 -56.20
CA SER A 536 112.29 -112.31 -56.10
C SER A 536 110.78 -112.36 -55.91
N LEU A 537 110.08 -113.34 -56.49
CA LEU A 537 108.63 -113.56 -56.30
C LEU A 537 108.32 -113.82 -54.84
N SER A 538 108.96 -114.77 -54.15
CA SER A 538 108.60 -115.04 -52.75
C SER A 538 108.86 -113.86 -51.80
N GLN A 539 109.89 -113.06 -52.06
CA GLN A 539 110.10 -111.80 -51.33
C GLN A 539 109.06 -110.73 -51.72
N LYS A 540 108.76 -110.62 -53.02
CA LYS A 540 107.77 -109.67 -53.53
C LYS A 540 106.35 -110.02 -53.11
N GLU A 541 105.98 -111.29 -53.03
CA GLU A 541 104.70 -111.81 -52.50
C GLU A 541 104.49 -111.33 -51.07
N LYS A 542 105.52 -111.39 -50.21
CA LYS A 542 105.44 -110.83 -48.86
C LYS A 542 105.29 -109.30 -48.86
N THR A 543 106.00 -108.59 -49.74
CA THR A 543 105.78 -107.14 -49.88
C THR A 543 104.46 -106.79 -50.56
N ILE A 544 103.90 -107.68 -51.39
CA ILE A 544 102.61 -107.52 -52.07
C ILE A 544 101.50 -107.76 -51.06
N VAL A 545 101.57 -108.77 -50.20
CA VAL A 545 100.63 -108.94 -49.08
C VAL A 545 100.70 -107.74 -48.12
N TYR A 546 101.90 -107.24 -47.81
CA TYR A 546 102.05 -106.02 -47.01
C TYR A 546 101.46 -104.77 -47.70
N LEU A 547 101.76 -104.56 -48.99
CA LEU A 547 101.23 -103.44 -49.77
C LEU A 547 99.73 -103.58 -50.06
N GLU A 548 99.20 -104.79 -50.25
CA GLU A 548 97.77 -105.06 -50.36
C GLU A 548 97.05 -104.80 -49.04
N GLN A 549 97.65 -105.19 -47.90
CA GLN A 549 97.11 -104.84 -46.60
C GLN A 549 97.15 -103.32 -46.41
N GLN A 550 98.26 -102.64 -46.76
CA GLN A 550 98.38 -101.20 -46.68
C GLN A 550 97.41 -100.49 -47.65
N ILE A 551 97.15 -101.05 -48.84
CA ILE A 551 96.14 -100.57 -49.80
C ILE A 551 94.73 -100.79 -49.26
N ARG A 552 94.43 -101.91 -48.60
CA ARG A 552 93.13 -102.14 -47.93
C ARG A 552 92.94 -101.23 -46.73
N GLU A 553 94.00 -100.94 -45.97
CA GLU A 553 93.97 -99.97 -44.87
C GLU A 553 93.78 -98.54 -45.40
N TYR A 554 94.46 -98.16 -46.50
CA TYR A 554 94.23 -96.87 -47.16
C TYR A 554 92.86 -96.78 -47.83
N SER A 555 92.34 -97.84 -48.48
CA SER A 555 91.01 -97.83 -49.10
C SER A 555 89.90 -97.84 -48.03
N SER A 556 90.08 -98.56 -46.92
CA SER A 556 89.19 -98.50 -45.76
C SER A 556 89.21 -97.11 -45.11
N LYS A 557 90.39 -96.48 -45.03
CA LYS A 557 90.53 -95.10 -44.54
C LYS A 557 89.92 -94.08 -45.50
N GLU A 558 90.11 -94.23 -46.80
CA GLU A 558 89.46 -93.43 -47.84
C GLU A 558 87.94 -93.60 -47.80
N GLU A 559 87.42 -94.82 -47.65
CA GLU A 559 85.99 -95.06 -47.46
C GLU A 559 85.47 -94.39 -46.19
N SER A 560 86.19 -94.51 -45.06
CA SER A 560 85.80 -93.84 -43.81
C SER A 560 85.79 -92.31 -43.95
N SER A 561 86.77 -91.75 -44.66
CA SER A 561 86.86 -90.32 -44.97
C SER A 561 85.74 -89.87 -45.90
N ASN A 562 85.39 -90.69 -46.90
CA ASN A 562 84.29 -90.44 -47.83
C ASN A 562 82.90 -90.59 -47.16
N ARG A 563 82.75 -91.48 -46.17
CA ARG A 563 81.56 -91.58 -45.32
C ARG A 563 81.42 -90.32 -44.44
N ALA A 564 82.47 -89.96 -43.69
CA ALA A 564 82.52 -88.74 -42.90
C ALA A 564 82.30 -87.47 -43.74
N LEU A 565 82.82 -87.41 -44.97
CA LEU A 565 82.59 -86.30 -45.90
C LEU A 565 81.15 -86.25 -46.45
N ARG A 566 80.48 -87.39 -46.61
CA ARG A 566 79.06 -87.45 -46.96
C ARG A 566 78.19 -87.03 -45.77
N GLU A 567 78.51 -87.51 -44.57
CA GLU A 567 77.85 -87.13 -43.32
C GLU A 567 77.97 -85.62 -43.06
N ALA A 568 79.19 -85.06 -43.16
CA ALA A 568 79.42 -83.63 -43.04
C ALA A 568 78.72 -82.80 -44.15
N LYS A 569 78.58 -83.32 -45.38
CA LYS A 569 77.79 -82.67 -46.44
C LYS A 569 76.29 -82.71 -46.15
N MET A 570 75.77 -83.83 -45.65
CA MET A 570 74.36 -83.97 -45.25
C MET A 570 74.04 -83.08 -44.05
N GLU A 571 74.93 -83.00 -43.05
CA GLU A 571 74.79 -82.10 -41.92
C GLU A 571 74.90 -80.63 -42.33
N ASN A 572 75.85 -80.24 -43.17
CA ASN A 572 75.94 -78.88 -43.69
C ASN A 572 74.69 -78.50 -44.53
N GLY A 573 74.12 -79.45 -45.29
CA GLY A 573 72.83 -79.28 -45.94
C GLY A 573 71.67 -79.09 -44.95
N ARG A 574 71.63 -79.89 -43.88
CA ARG A 574 70.64 -79.77 -42.79
C ARG A 574 70.77 -78.46 -42.03
N LEU A 575 72.00 -77.99 -41.79
CA LEU A 575 72.29 -76.70 -41.15
C LEU A 575 71.92 -75.54 -42.07
N SER A 576 72.21 -75.60 -43.37
CA SER A 576 71.76 -74.60 -44.36
C SER A 576 70.23 -74.51 -44.43
N ASN A 577 69.54 -75.66 -44.43
CA ASN A 577 68.09 -75.71 -44.36
C ASN A 577 67.56 -75.13 -43.03
N LYS A 578 68.22 -75.40 -41.89
CA LYS A 578 67.86 -74.81 -40.60
C LYS A 578 68.11 -73.29 -40.56
N VAL A 579 69.20 -72.80 -41.14
CA VAL A 579 69.51 -71.36 -41.23
C VAL A 579 68.52 -70.64 -42.14
N THR A 580 68.11 -71.23 -43.26
CA THR A 580 67.10 -70.62 -44.15
C THR A 580 65.68 -70.68 -43.58
N LEU A 581 65.33 -71.69 -42.77
CA LEU A 581 64.11 -71.69 -41.97
C LEU A 581 64.15 -70.61 -40.87
N LEU A 582 65.23 -70.55 -40.08
CA LEU A 582 65.42 -69.51 -39.06
C LEU A 582 65.44 -68.08 -39.64
N SER A 583 65.93 -67.87 -40.86
CA SER A 583 65.83 -66.58 -41.55
C SER A 583 64.38 -66.21 -41.85
N LYS A 584 63.60 -67.17 -42.38
CA LYS A 584 62.16 -66.98 -42.65
C LYS A 584 61.36 -66.73 -41.38
N GLU A 585 61.68 -67.43 -40.29
CA GLU A 585 61.08 -67.21 -38.97
C GLU A 585 61.47 -65.82 -38.42
N CYS A 586 62.72 -65.39 -38.58
CA CYS A 586 63.13 -64.02 -38.24
C CYS A 586 62.44 -62.96 -39.12
N GLU A 587 62.18 -63.25 -40.39
CA GLU A 587 61.44 -62.38 -41.31
C GLU A 587 59.95 -62.32 -40.97
N SER A 588 59.30 -63.44 -40.62
CA SER A 588 57.91 -63.43 -40.14
C SER A 588 57.78 -62.69 -38.81
N LEU A 589 58.67 -62.95 -37.85
CA LEU A 589 58.69 -62.24 -36.56
C LEU A 589 58.96 -60.74 -36.73
N ARG A 590 59.81 -60.33 -37.68
CA ARG A 590 59.97 -58.90 -38.05
C ARG A 590 58.70 -58.31 -38.64
N ASN A 591 58.04 -59.01 -39.56
CA ASN A 591 56.80 -58.56 -40.17
C ASN A 591 55.67 -58.44 -39.15
N ASP A 592 55.57 -59.37 -38.20
CA ASP A 592 54.56 -59.35 -37.14
C ASP A 592 54.87 -58.31 -36.05
N LEU A 593 56.15 -58.10 -35.73
CA LEU A 593 56.60 -56.96 -34.92
C LEU A 593 56.25 -55.62 -35.60
N GLU A 594 56.41 -55.50 -36.92
CA GLU A 594 56.07 -54.27 -37.64
C GLU A 594 54.55 -54.03 -37.71
N LYS A 595 53.74 -55.08 -37.93
CA LYS A 595 52.28 -55.02 -37.77
C LYS A 595 51.90 -54.60 -36.34
N SER A 596 52.58 -55.14 -35.34
CA SER A 596 52.37 -54.82 -33.93
C SER A 596 52.68 -53.34 -33.64
N LYS A 597 53.82 -52.81 -34.12
CA LYS A 597 54.13 -51.37 -34.06
C LYS A 597 53.05 -50.52 -34.72
N ILE A 598 52.61 -50.88 -35.93
CA ILE A 598 51.58 -50.12 -36.66
C ILE A 598 50.24 -50.14 -35.90
N SER A 599 49.90 -51.24 -35.23
CA SER A 599 48.73 -51.29 -34.35
C SER A 599 48.91 -50.46 -33.08
N LEU A 600 50.10 -50.51 -32.45
CA LEU A 600 50.44 -49.71 -31.28
C LEU A 600 50.43 -48.20 -31.60
N GLU A 601 50.94 -47.80 -32.76
CA GLU A 601 50.93 -46.41 -33.23
C GLU A 601 49.50 -45.91 -33.50
N LYS A 602 48.62 -46.77 -34.02
CA LYS A 602 47.18 -46.49 -34.11
C LYS A 602 46.56 -46.32 -32.72
N PHE A 603 46.80 -47.25 -31.79
CA PHE A 603 46.31 -47.11 -30.42
C PHE A 603 46.86 -45.88 -29.69
N ILE A 604 48.11 -45.45 -29.96
CA ILE A 604 48.68 -44.21 -29.44
C ILE A 604 47.96 -42.99 -30.03
N LYS A 605 47.68 -42.98 -31.34
CA LYS A 605 46.92 -41.90 -32.01
C LYS A 605 45.46 -41.86 -31.56
N GLU A 606 44.82 -43.01 -31.38
CA GLU A 606 43.46 -43.13 -30.85
C GLU A 606 43.40 -42.72 -29.38
N ASN A 607 44.37 -43.10 -28.55
CA ASN A 607 44.46 -42.66 -27.15
C ASN A 607 44.76 -41.16 -27.04
N GLY A 608 45.57 -40.59 -27.94
CA GLY A 608 45.77 -39.15 -28.06
C GLY A 608 44.48 -38.41 -28.42
N GLY A 609 43.76 -38.86 -29.45
CA GLY A 609 42.46 -38.30 -29.84
C GLY A 609 41.35 -38.55 -28.82
N LEU A 610 41.43 -39.61 -28.01
CA LEU A 610 40.57 -39.83 -26.85
C LEU A 610 40.91 -38.87 -25.72
N SER A 611 42.20 -38.61 -25.45
CA SER A 611 42.63 -37.60 -24.48
C SER A 611 42.21 -36.20 -24.88
N GLU A 612 42.32 -35.83 -26.16
CA GLU A 612 41.83 -34.56 -26.71
C GLU A 612 40.31 -34.44 -26.56
N ARG A 613 39.55 -35.50 -26.89
CA ARG A 613 38.09 -35.54 -26.64
C ARG A 613 37.73 -35.45 -25.16
N LEU A 614 38.55 -36.03 -24.28
CA LEU A 614 38.35 -35.99 -22.83
C LEU A 614 38.62 -34.58 -22.30
N GLU A 615 39.65 -33.89 -22.80
CA GLU A 615 39.92 -32.49 -22.46
C GLU A 615 38.81 -31.56 -22.96
N VAL A 616 38.41 -31.68 -24.23
CA VAL A 616 37.27 -30.93 -24.79
C VAL A 616 35.96 -31.26 -24.06
N LEU A 617 35.81 -32.46 -23.46
CA LEU A 617 34.66 -32.81 -22.63
C LEU A 617 34.76 -32.23 -21.21
N LYS A 618 35.97 -32.09 -20.62
CA LYS A 618 36.19 -31.33 -19.39
C LYS A 618 35.89 -29.86 -19.61
N GLU A 619 36.43 -29.22 -20.65
CA GLU A 619 36.16 -27.82 -20.99
C GLU A 619 34.65 -27.57 -21.16
N LYS A 620 33.94 -28.49 -21.82
CA LYS A 620 32.47 -28.45 -21.95
C LYS A 620 31.75 -28.69 -20.62
N TYR A 621 32.28 -29.51 -19.72
CA TYR A 621 31.72 -29.72 -18.40
C TYR A 621 31.94 -28.50 -17.48
N GLU A 622 33.13 -27.92 -17.51
CA GLU A 622 33.54 -26.73 -16.75
C GLU A 622 32.75 -25.50 -17.23
N THR A 623 32.69 -25.24 -18.54
CA THR A 623 31.83 -24.16 -19.08
C THR A 623 30.34 -24.40 -18.84
N LEU A 624 29.86 -25.66 -18.84
CA LEU A 624 28.47 -25.96 -18.45
C LEU A 624 28.24 -25.75 -16.95
N GLN A 625 29.23 -26.04 -16.10
CA GLN A 625 29.20 -25.80 -14.67
C GLN A 625 29.25 -24.30 -14.34
N ASP A 626 30.04 -23.51 -15.07
CA ASP A 626 30.06 -22.03 -14.97
C ASP A 626 28.76 -21.39 -15.48
N MET A 627 28.20 -21.90 -16.57
CA MET A 627 26.87 -21.47 -17.03
C MET A 627 25.78 -21.86 -16.03
N LYS A 628 25.98 -22.95 -15.26
CA LYS A 628 25.07 -23.40 -14.20
C LYS A 628 25.24 -22.62 -12.90
N THR A 629 26.44 -22.21 -12.50
CA THR A 629 26.66 -21.30 -11.36
C THR A 629 26.12 -19.91 -11.68
N ASN A 630 26.43 -19.35 -12.86
CA ASN A 630 25.87 -18.09 -13.33
C ASN A 630 24.33 -18.15 -13.43
N SER A 631 23.76 -19.22 -13.98
CA SER A 631 22.30 -19.42 -13.98
C SER A 631 21.72 -19.55 -12.57
N HIS A 632 22.44 -20.19 -11.63
CA HIS A 632 22.04 -20.28 -10.23
C HIS A 632 22.09 -18.92 -9.52
N GLU A 633 23.12 -18.11 -9.77
CA GLU A 633 23.26 -16.73 -9.27
C GLU A 633 22.16 -15.81 -9.83
N GLN A 634 21.81 -15.94 -11.11
CA GLN A 634 20.66 -15.25 -11.70
C GLN A 634 19.34 -15.69 -11.04
N VAL A 635 19.16 -16.98 -10.78
CA VAL A 635 17.98 -17.49 -10.05
C VAL A 635 17.97 -17.01 -8.59
N GLU A 636 19.13 -16.91 -7.92
CA GLU A 636 19.24 -16.30 -6.60
C GLU A 636 18.93 -14.80 -6.63
N MET A 637 19.40 -14.07 -7.65
CA MET A 637 19.11 -12.64 -7.80
C MET A 637 17.63 -12.39 -8.04
N ILE A 638 17.00 -13.16 -8.93
CA ILE A 638 15.55 -13.14 -9.16
C ILE A 638 14.80 -13.53 -7.88
N ARG A 639 15.28 -14.54 -7.14
CA ARG A 639 14.67 -14.94 -5.86
C ARG A 639 14.75 -13.82 -4.81
N ARG A 640 15.91 -13.17 -4.65
CA ARG A 640 16.10 -12.01 -3.77
C ARG A 640 15.19 -10.85 -4.17
N GLN A 641 15.02 -10.58 -5.47
CA GLN A 641 14.05 -9.61 -5.98
C GLN A 641 12.60 -10.01 -5.70
N CYS A 642 12.24 -11.28 -5.87
CA CYS A 642 10.91 -11.79 -5.50
C CYS A 642 10.66 -11.68 -3.99
N ASP A 643 11.65 -11.95 -3.14
CA ASP A 643 11.56 -11.81 -1.70
C ASP A 643 11.48 -10.33 -1.27
N GLU A 644 12.24 -9.43 -1.90
CA GLU A 644 12.12 -7.96 -1.71
C GLU A 644 10.74 -7.44 -2.13
N LEU A 645 10.20 -7.90 -3.27
CA LEU A 645 8.84 -7.61 -3.70
C LEU A 645 7.81 -8.19 -2.72
N ASN A 646 8.06 -9.38 -2.14
CA ASN A 646 7.21 -9.97 -1.10
C ASN A 646 7.21 -9.13 0.19
N VAL A 647 8.36 -8.56 0.58
CA VAL A 647 8.45 -7.61 1.70
C VAL A 647 7.68 -6.32 1.37
N LYS A 648 7.86 -5.75 0.18
CA LYS A 648 7.10 -4.57 -0.27
C LYS A 648 5.59 -4.83 -0.32
N ILE A 649 5.15 -6.00 -0.77
CA ILE A 649 3.74 -6.42 -0.73
C ILE A 649 3.25 -6.54 0.72
N LYS A 650 4.03 -7.11 1.64
CA LYS A 650 3.68 -7.17 3.08
C LYS A 650 3.62 -5.78 3.73
N GLU A 651 4.49 -4.86 3.35
CA GLU A 651 4.46 -3.47 3.81
C GLU A 651 3.28 -2.68 3.24
N LEU A 652 2.97 -2.86 1.95
CA LEU A 652 1.79 -2.27 1.32
C LEU A 652 0.50 -2.84 1.93
N ASN A 653 0.42 -4.15 2.17
CA ASN A 653 -0.72 -4.76 2.86
C ASN A 653 -0.84 -4.26 4.31
N LYS A 654 0.26 -4.05 5.04
CA LYS A 654 0.24 -3.40 6.37
C LYS A 654 -0.26 -1.96 6.30
N LYS A 655 0.14 -1.19 5.28
CA LYS A 655 -0.36 0.18 5.05
C LYS A 655 -1.83 0.19 4.63
N ASN A 656 -2.28 -0.83 3.88
CA ASN A 656 -3.69 -0.97 3.52
C ASN A 656 -4.52 -1.30 4.77
N LEU A 657 -4.05 -2.21 5.62
CA LEU A 657 -4.67 -2.52 6.91
C LEU A 657 -4.72 -1.29 7.83
N SER A 658 -3.64 -0.50 7.96
CA SER A 658 -3.69 0.72 8.78
C SER A 658 -4.61 1.79 8.19
N LEU A 659 -4.70 1.91 6.86
CA LEU A 659 -5.67 2.79 6.20
C LEU A 659 -7.12 2.27 6.30
N GLU A 660 -7.32 0.95 6.35
CA GLU A 660 -8.61 0.32 6.65
C GLU A 660 -9.00 0.54 8.13
N GLU A 661 -8.05 0.50 9.06
CA GLU A 661 -8.22 0.83 10.48
C GLU A 661 -8.57 2.32 10.64
N GLU A 662 -7.78 3.25 10.09
CA GLU A 662 -8.08 4.69 10.05
C GLU A 662 -9.44 5.00 9.42
N LEU A 663 -9.80 4.31 8.33
CA LEU A 663 -11.10 4.45 7.68
C LEU A 663 -12.22 3.95 8.59
N ASN A 664 -12.07 2.78 9.22
CA ASN A 664 -13.06 2.23 10.15
C ASN A 664 -13.24 3.12 11.40
N GLU A 665 -12.16 3.68 11.95
CA GLU A 665 -12.24 4.69 13.02
C GLU A 665 -13.00 5.94 12.56
N SER A 666 -12.70 6.45 11.35
CA SER A 666 -13.41 7.60 10.79
C SER A 666 -14.91 7.32 10.56
N VAL A 667 -15.26 6.09 10.18
CA VAL A 667 -16.64 5.62 10.01
C VAL A 667 -17.33 5.45 11.37
N SER A 668 -16.66 4.93 12.40
CA SER A 668 -17.21 4.87 13.77
C SER A 668 -17.48 6.28 14.30
N ALA A 669 -16.51 7.19 14.20
CA ALA A 669 -16.67 8.58 14.64
C ALA A 669 -17.76 9.33 13.85
N LEU A 670 -17.95 9.02 12.55
CA LEU A 670 -19.07 9.54 11.75
C LEU A 670 -20.41 8.94 12.22
N GLN A 671 -20.44 7.64 12.51
CA GLN A 671 -21.64 6.94 13.00
C GLN A 671 -22.05 7.44 14.39
N GLU A 672 -21.11 7.61 15.31
CA GLU A 672 -21.29 8.20 16.64
C GLU A 672 -21.85 9.62 16.52
N ARG A 673 -21.22 10.51 15.74
CA ARG A 673 -21.75 11.86 15.46
C ARG A 673 -23.14 11.82 14.80
N THR A 674 -23.44 10.79 14.01
CA THR A 674 -24.75 10.61 13.38
C THR A 674 -25.80 10.15 14.39
N GLN A 675 -25.43 9.29 15.36
CA GLN A 675 -26.26 8.88 16.49
C GLN A 675 -26.48 10.05 17.47
N GLU A 676 -25.46 10.83 17.79
CA GLU A 676 -25.57 12.08 18.56
C GLU A 676 -26.49 13.07 17.85
N ALA A 677 -26.30 13.31 16.55
CA ALA A 677 -27.14 14.21 15.77
C ALA A 677 -28.59 13.70 15.61
N SER A 678 -28.82 12.38 15.56
CA SER A 678 -30.18 11.81 15.58
C SER A 678 -30.83 11.92 16.96
N SER A 679 -30.06 11.71 18.05
CA SER A 679 -30.49 11.92 19.43
C SER A 679 -30.84 13.38 19.71
N MET A 680 -29.98 14.33 19.31
CA MET A 680 -30.26 15.77 19.37
C MET A 680 -31.50 16.15 18.55
N ARG A 681 -31.67 15.61 17.34
CA ARG A 681 -32.88 15.83 16.55
C ARG A 681 -34.13 15.26 17.22
N ARG A 682 -34.03 14.08 17.87
CA ARG A 682 -35.15 13.50 18.63
C ARG A 682 -35.50 14.37 19.84
N LEU A 683 -34.52 14.77 20.65
CA LEU A 683 -34.73 15.64 21.81
C LEU A 683 -35.27 17.03 21.42
N LEU A 684 -34.86 17.57 20.27
CA LEU A 684 -35.43 18.80 19.72
C LEU A 684 -36.87 18.62 19.23
N ALA A 685 -37.20 17.50 18.57
CA ALA A 685 -38.56 17.19 18.14
C ALA A 685 -39.49 16.88 19.33
N GLU A 686 -39.00 16.17 20.34
CA GLU A 686 -39.67 15.86 21.61
C GLU A 686 -39.96 17.17 22.38
N ARG A 687 -38.96 18.04 22.55
CA ARG A 687 -39.13 19.38 23.15
C ARG A 687 -39.99 20.32 22.31
N GLN A 688 -40.05 20.16 20.99
CA GLN A 688 -40.94 20.94 20.13
C GLN A 688 -42.38 20.43 20.28
N SER A 689 -42.61 19.13 20.28
CA SER A 689 -43.91 18.53 20.59
C SER A 689 -44.42 18.94 21.98
N ASP A 690 -43.55 19.02 23.00
CA ASP A 690 -43.92 19.53 24.33
C ASP A 690 -44.38 21.00 24.29
N LYS A 691 -43.70 21.84 23.50
CA LYS A 691 -44.12 23.24 23.30
C LYS A 691 -45.42 23.32 22.52
N ASP A 692 -45.57 22.54 21.45
CA ASP A 692 -46.76 22.55 20.60
C ASP A 692 -47.98 22.06 21.40
N LEU A 693 -47.81 21.07 22.30
CA LEU A 693 -48.81 20.65 23.28
C LEU A 693 -49.08 21.71 24.37
N GLN A 694 -48.10 22.53 24.74
CA GLN A 694 -48.32 23.67 25.65
C GLN A 694 -49.05 24.83 24.95
N VAL A 695 -48.71 25.13 23.70
CA VAL A 695 -49.39 26.10 22.85
C VAL A 695 -50.82 25.66 22.62
N GLN A 696 -51.06 24.40 22.20
CA GLN A 696 -52.41 23.86 22.04
C GLN A 696 -53.23 23.98 23.33
N LYS A 697 -52.67 23.66 24.51
CA LYS A 697 -53.38 23.83 25.80
C LYS A 697 -53.68 25.29 26.14
N LEU A 698 -52.79 26.21 25.76
CA LEU A 698 -53.02 27.65 25.93
C LEU A 698 -54.05 28.19 24.92
N GLU A 699 -54.08 27.66 23.70
CA GLU A 699 -55.08 27.97 22.66
C GLU A 699 -56.45 27.39 23.01
N GLU A 700 -56.53 26.15 23.50
CA GLU A 700 -57.76 25.54 24.03
C GLU A 700 -58.29 26.31 25.25
N SER A 701 -57.39 26.69 26.18
CA SER A 701 -57.76 27.52 27.34
C SER A 701 -58.21 28.93 26.91
N PHE A 702 -57.55 29.54 25.92
CA PHE A 702 -57.93 30.84 25.39
C PHE A 702 -59.25 30.78 24.61
N ALA A 703 -59.49 29.71 23.85
CA ALA A 703 -60.75 29.45 23.16
C ALA A 703 -61.88 29.28 24.17
N ALA A 704 -61.71 28.47 25.21
CA ALA A 704 -62.71 28.30 26.28
C ALA A 704 -63.03 29.63 27.00
N VAL A 705 -62.01 30.44 27.34
CA VAL A 705 -62.21 31.77 27.93
C VAL A 705 -62.84 32.75 26.93
N SER A 706 -62.57 32.62 25.64
CA SER A 706 -63.18 33.43 24.57
C SER A 706 -64.64 33.03 24.32
N GLU A 707 -64.98 31.75 24.41
CA GLU A 707 -66.36 31.25 24.37
C GLU A 707 -67.14 31.67 25.62
N GLU A 708 -66.56 31.55 26.82
CA GLU A 708 -67.17 32.06 28.06
C GLU A 708 -67.38 33.58 28.00
N LYS A 709 -66.38 34.33 27.53
CA LYS A 709 -66.50 35.77 27.28
C LYS A 709 -67.60 36.09 26.27
N SER A 710 -67.64 35.41 25.14
CA SER A 710 -68.65 35.62 24.08
C SER A 710 -70.06 35.28 24.58
N ARG A 711 -70.17 34.23 25.40
CA ARG A 711 -71.40 33.85 26.09
C ARG A 711 -71.84 34.93 27.07
N LEU A 712 -70.95 35.40 27.95
CA LEU A 712 -71.24 36.48 28.91
C LEU A 712 -71.60 37.80 28.20
N GLU A 713 -70.94 38.13 27.09
CA GLU A 713 -71.30 39.27 26.24
C GLU A 713 -72.69 39.09 25.61
N SER A 714 -73.07 37.87 25.21
CA SER A 714 -74.44 37.58 24.72
C SER A 714 -75.50 37.62 25.83
N GLU A 715 -75.19 37.10 27.03
CA GLU A 715 -76.08 37.14 28.19
C GLU A 715 -76.27 38.59 28.68
N LEU A 716 -75.22 39.40 28.66
CA LEU A 716 -75.26 40.83 28.95
C LEU A 716 -76.03 41.60 27.85
N ALA A 717 -75.81 41.32 26.57
CA ALA A 717 -76.58 41.93 25.48
C ALA A 717 -78.07 41.59 25.54
N LEU A 718 -78.43 40.36 25.95
CA LEU A 718 -79.81 39.95 26.20
C LEU A 718 -80.40 40.63 27.46
N HIS A 719 -79.60 40.84 28.50
CA HIS A 719 -80.01 41.63 29.67
C HIS A 719 -80.26 43.09 29.29
N ASP A 720 -79.36 43.71 28.53
CA ASP A 720 -79.49 45.06 27.99
C ASP A 720 -80.71 45.20 27.06
N ALA A 721 -81.03 44.18 26.27
CA ALA A 721 -82.24 44.17 25.44
C ALA A 721 -83.52 44.09 26.30
N LYS A 722 -83.49 43.35 27.42
CA LYS A 722 -84.61 43.30 28.37
C LYS A 722 -84.79 44.63 29.11
N THR A 723 -83.71 45.22 29.65
CA THR A 723 -83.79 46.51 30.36
C THR A 723 -84.19 47.64 29.42
N LYS A 724 -83.72 47.66 28.16
CA LYS A 724 -84.17 48.64 27.16
C LYS A 724 -85.66 48.51 26.83
N ARG A 725 -86.23 47.30 26.81
CA ARG A 725 -87.68 47.09 26.67
C ARG A 725 -88.44 47.61 27.89
N THR A 726 -88.08 47.21 29.11
CA THR A 726 -88.77 47.69 30.32
C THR A 726 -88.64 49.20 30.52
N ILE A 727 -87.52 49.81 30.13
CA ILE A 727 -87.33 51.27 30.12
C ILE A 727 -88.26 51.94 29.10
N ASN A 728 -88.51 51.33 27.94
CA ASN A 728 -89.43 51.87 26.94
C ASN A 728 -90.90 51.68 27.34
N GLU A 729 -91.27 50.53 27.88
CA GLU A 729 -92.58 50.27 28.50
C GLU A 729 -92.87 51.28 29.62
N LEU A 730 -91.90 51.55 30.51
CA LEU A 730 -92.03 52.57 31.55
C LEU A 730 -92.08 54.00 31.01
N LYS A 731 -91.50 54.30 29.84
CA LYS A 731 -91.65 55.61 29.16
C LYS A 731 -93.03 55.76 28.53
N GLU A 732 -93.53 54.72 27.87
CA GLU A 732 -94.86 54.68 27.25
C GLU A 732 -95.93 54.89 28.31
N VAL A 733 -95.87 54.15 29.42
CA VAL A 733 -96.75 54.35 30.60
C VAL A 733 -96.59 55.75 31.22
N ASN A 734 -95.39 56.32 31.24
CA ASN A 734 -95.20 57.71 31.70
C ASN A 734 -95.86 58.73 30.77
N GLU A 735 -95.80 58.54 29.45
CA GLU A 735 -96.40 59.45 28.49
C GLU A 735 -97.93 59.29 28.44
N ASP A 736 -98.46 58.07 28.57
CA ASP A 736 -99.89 57.82 28.80
C ASP A 736 -100.39 58.53 30.07
N LEU A 737 -99.65 58.43 31.18
CA LEU A 737 -99.98 59.14 32.42
C LEU A 737 -99.92 60.67 32.25
N ARG A 738 -98.96 61.19 31.47
CA ARG A 738 -98.89 62.62 31.13
C ARG A 738 -100.06 63.07 30.27
N ILE A 739 -100.45 62.30 29.26
CA ILE A 739 -101.62 62.57 28.41
C ILE A 739 -102.90 62.52 29.26
N GLN A 740 -103.03 61.55 30.16
CA GLN A 740 -104.15 61.48 31.11
C GLN A 740 -104.19 62.71 32.02
N VAL A 741 -103.06 63.12 32.61
CA VAL A 741 -102.96 64.34 33.43
C VAL A 741 -103.32 65.60 32.63
N GLN A 742 -102.83 65.75 31.40
CA GLN A 742 -103.23 66.85 30.51
C GLN A 742 -104.74 66.82 30.20
N SER A 743 -105.32 65.62 30.02
CA SER A 743 -106.77 65.45 29.82
C SER A 743 -107.60 65.82 31.07
N LEU A 744 -107.02 65.70 32.27
CA LEU A 744 -107.64 66.10 33.53
C LEU A 744 -107.53 67.61 33.74
N VAL A 745 -106.34 68.19 33.53
CA VAL A 745 -106.12 69.65 33.62
C VAL A 745 -106.98 70.42 32.60
N THR A 746 -107.18 69.89 31.40
CA THR A 746 -108.09 70.49 30.42
C THR A 746 -109.57 70.37 30.80
N LYS A 747 -109.99 69.27 31.44
CA LYS A 747 -111.34 69.15 32.03
C LYS A 747 -111.54 70.09 33.22
N GLU A 748 -110.56 70.16 34.11
CA GLU A 748 -110.53 71.09 35.25
C GLU A 748 -110.68 72.53 34.77
N ARG A 749 -109.87 72.97 33.80
CA ARG A 749 -109.98 74.28 33.15
C ARG A 749 -111.35 74.53 32.50
N ASN A 750 -111.97 73.51 31.90
CA ASN A 750 -113.33 73.63 31.35
C ASN A 750 -114.37 73.81 32.46
N TYR A 751 -114.23 73.13 33.60
CA TYR A 751 -115.07 73.35 34.78
C TYR A 751 -114.82 74.72 35.42
N GLU A 752 -113.58 75.22 35.49
CA GLU A 752 -113.27 76.59 35.93
C GLU A 752 -113.99 77.63 35.04
N MET A 753 -113.93 77.47 33.72
CA MET A 753 -114.63 78.36 32.78
C MET A 753 -116.16 78.32 32.95
N GLU A 754 -116.74 77.14 33.16
CA GLU A 754 -118.18 77.01 33.41
C GLU A 754 -118.59 77.58 34.77
N VAL A 755 -117.80 77.38 35.83
CA VAL A 755 -118.01 78.02 37.14
C VAL A 755 -117.90 79.55 37.02
N ALA A 756 -116.95 80.07 36.24
CA ALA A 756 -116.85 81.50 35.97
C ALA A 756 -118.07 82.04 35.18
N ARG A 757 -118.59 81.28 34.20
CA ARG A 757 -119.81 81.61 33.44
C ARG A 757 -121.06 81.60 34.31
N LEU A 758 -121.17 80.63 35.22
CA LEU A 758 -122.25 80.57 36.21
C LEU A 758 -122.12 81.69 37.26
N ALA A 759 -120.91 82.11 37.62
CA ALA A 759 -120.68 83.24 38.50
C ALA A 759 -121.07 84.59 37.85
N SER A 760 -120.76 84.79 36.57
CA SER A 760 -121.19 86.00 35.84
C SER A 760 -122.71 86.04 35.65
N LEU A 761 -123.34 84.90 35.30
CA LEU A 761 -124.79 84.81 35.17
C LEU A 761 -125.51 85.04 36.51
N ASN A 762 -124.99 84.52 37.62
CA ASN A 762 -125.51 84.82 38.96
C ASN A 762 -125.38 86.30 39.32
N LYS A 763 -124.32 86.98 38.89
CA LYS A 763 -124.14 88.43 39.09
C LYS A 763 -125.17 89.25 38.29
N GLU A 764 -125.47 88.85 37.06
CA GLU A 764 -126.50 89.47 36.20
C GLU A 764 -127.93 89.23 36.73
N MET A 765 -128.19 88.04 37.28
CA MET A 765 -129.42 87.73 38.03
C MET A 765 -129.54 88.53 39.33
N GLN A 766 -128.44 88.98 39.94
CA GLN A 766 -128.45 89.87 41.09
C GLN A 766 -128.70 91.34 40.70
N THR A 767 -128.11 91.86 39.61
CA THR A 767 -128.34 93.25 39.17
C THR A 767 -129.79 93.46 38.73
N THR A 768 -130.33 92.58 37.88
CA THR A 768 -131.73 92.63 37.44
C THR A 768 -132.74 92.53 38.60
N ARG A 769 -132.43 91.70 39.61
CA ARG A 769 -133.23 91.61 40.85
C ARG A 769 -133.17 92.91 41.67
N ASN A 770 -132.03 93.59 41.72
CA ASN A 770 -131.88 94.85 42.42
C ASN A 770 -132.64 95.99 41.72
N GLU A 771 -132.58 96.08 40.39
CA GLU A 771 -133.34 97.04 39.57
C GLU A 771 -134.86 96.87 39.75
N SER A 772 -135.34 95.61 39.78
CA SER A 772 -136.73 95.29 40.11
C SER A 772 -137.12 95.70 41.54
N SER A 773 -136.18 95.63 42.50
CA SER A 773 -136.43 96.09 43.87
C SER A 773 -136.48 97.62 44.00
N GLN A 774 -135.72 98.36 43.19
CA GLN A 774 -135.70 99.83 43.17
C GLN A 774 -137.01 100.39 42.63
N SER A 775 -137.44 99.94 41.45
CA SER A 775 -138.73 100.31 40.85
C SER A 775 -139.94 99.93 41.72
N SER A 776 -139.85 98.82 42.48
CA SER A 776 -140.85 98.47 43.51
C SER A 776 -140.95 99.49 44.64
N ASN A 777 -139.85 100.19 44.99
CA ASN A 777 -139.85 101.19 46.05
C ASN A 777 -140.38 102.55 45.58
N GLU A 778 -140.01 102.99 44.37
CA GLU A 778 -140.56 104.18 43.72
C GLU A 778 -142.10 104.15 43.63
N LEU A 779 -142.66 102.98 43.28
CA LEU A 779 -144.11 102.75 43.27
C LEU A 779 -144.76 102.89 44.66
N LYS A 780 -144.07 102.52 45.74
CA LYS A 780 -144.59 102.68 47.12
C LYS A 780 -144.61 104.15 47.53
N GLU A 781 -143.56 104.90 47.16
CA GLU A 781 -143.42 106.32 47.47
C GLU A 781 -144.49 107.18 46.75
N ALA A 782 -144.74 106.89 45.47
CA ALA A 782 -145.87 107.48 44.73
C ALA A 782 -147.22 107.19 45.42
N LEU A 783 -147.43 105.95 45.89
CA LEU A 783 -148.67 105.55 46.55
C LEU A 783 -148.85 106.24 47.93
N THR A 784 -147.77 106.49 48.68
CA THR A 784 -147.83 107.33 49.90
C THR A 784 -148.19 108.78 49.59
N ASN A 785 -147.68 109.35 48.49
CA ASN A 785 -148.02 110.72 48.09
C ASN A 785 -149.50 110.87 47.70
N PHE A 786 -150.08 109.89 46.97
CA PHE A 786 -151.52 109.88 46.69
C PHE A 786 -152.38 109.76 47.95
N LYS A 787 -151.97 108.95 48.95
CA LYS A 787 -152.67 108.87 50.24
C LYS A 787 -152.64 110.20 51.00
N ALA A 788 -151.50 110.89 51.02
CA ALA A 788 -151.39 112.21 51.63
C ALA A 788 -152.31 113.24 50.94
N ALA A 789 -152.34 113.26 49.60
CA ALA A 789 -153.23 114.14 48.85
C ALA A 789 -154.72 113.92 49.19
N LEU A 790 -155.17 112.66 49.27
CA LEU A 790 -156.55 112.31 49.62
C LEU A 790 -156.96 112.81 51.01
N MET A 791 -156.11 112.64 52.03
CA MET A 791 -156.38 113.16 53.38
C MET A 791 -156.58 114.69 53.40
N THR A 792 -155.90 115.43 52.51
CA THR A 792 -156.09 116.90 52.41
C THR A 792 -157.36 117.32 51.69
N SER A 793 -157.94 116.48 50.81
CA SER A 793 -159.23 116.78 50.17
C SER A 793 -160.41 116.47 51.08
N GLU A 794 -160.37 115.36 51.83
CA GLU A 794 -161.39 115.04 52.84
C GLU A 794 -161.53 116.13 53.91
N LYS A 795 -160.42 116.72 54.38
CA LYS A 795 -160.46 117.83 55.36
C LYS A 795 -161.20 119.04 54.80
N LYS A 796 -160.93 119.43 53.55
CA LYS A 796 -161.62 120.54 52.87
C LYS A 796 -163.11 120.28 52.68
N LEU A 797 -163.51 119.02 52.50
CA LEU A 797 -164.92 118.66 52.39
C LEU A 797 -165.68 118.97 53.68
N ARG A 798 -165.15 118.56 54.84
CA ARG A 798 -165.76 118.83 56.16
C ARG A 798 -165.83 120.32 56.50
N GLU A 799 -164.81 121.08 56.11
CA GLU A 799 -164.80 122.55 56.27
C GLU A 799 -165.95 123.17 55.45
N MET A 800 -166.16 122.75 54.20
CA MET A 800 -167.29 123.18 53.38
C MET A 800 -168.66 122.76 53.95
N GLU A 801 -168.79 121.53 54.45
CA GLU A 801 -170.02 121.03 55.08
C GLU A 801 -170.43 121.90 56.28
N SER A 802 -169.49 122.19 57.19
CA SER A 802 -169.75 123.04 58.37
C SER A 802 -170.21 124.47 58.00
N SER A 803 -169.66 125.04 56.91
CA SER A 803 -170.09 126.35 56.41
C SER A 803 -171.55 126.34 55.92
N SER A 804 -171.97 125.27 55.24
CA SER A 804 -173.34 125.11 54.72
C SER A 804 -174.38 125.00 55.85
N GLU A 805 -174.00 124.38 56.97
CA GLU A 805 -174.88 124.20 58.13
C GLU A 805 -175.19 125.54 58.81
N SER A 806 -174.18 126.39 59.05
CA SER A 806 -174.38 127.76 59.57
C SER A 806 -175.29 128.63 58.69
N ILE A 807 -175.24 128.43 57.36
CA ILE A 807 -176.07 129.17 56.39
C ILE A 807 -177.54 128.72 56.45
N LYS A 808 -177.83 127.47 56.84
CA LYS A 808 -179.21 127.02 57.11
C LYS A 808 -179.77 127.67 58.37
N GLU A 809 -179.01 127.66 59.47
CA GLU A 809 -179.46 128.15 60.77
C GLU A 809 -179.84 129.65 60.72
N LEU A 810 -179.02 130.45 60.01
CA LEU A 810 -179.28 131.87 59.79
C LEU A 810 -180.50 132.13 58.85
N ASN A 811 -180.79 131.22 57.90
CA ASN A 811 -182.02 131.25 57.10
C ASN A 811 -183.27 130.88 57.90
N GLU A 812 -183.18 129.91 58.81
CA GLU A 812 -184.28 129.61 59.73
C GLU A 812 -184.62 130.83 60.59
N ASP A 813 -183.62 131.57 61.07
CA ASP A 813 -183.86 132.70 61.96
C ASP A 813 -184.42 133.94 61.24
N LEU A 814 -184.17 134.06 59.93
CA LEU A 814 -184.87 135.01 59.05
C LEU A 814 -186.32 134.58 58.79
N THR A 815 -186.58 133.29 58.50
CA THR A 815 -187.95 132.80 58.28
C THR A 815 -188.80 132.83 59.56
N LYS A 816 -188.22 132.54 60.74
CA LYS A 816 -188.87 132.71 62.06
C LYS A 816 -189.29 134.18 62.32
N LYS A 817 -188.55 135.17 61.81
CA LYS A 817 -188.91 136.61 61.87
C LYS A 817 -190.03 136.95 60.87
N LEU A 818 -189.94 136.43 59.64
CA LEU A 818 -190.96 136.60 58.59
C LEU A 818 -192.32 135.97 58.96
N GLU A 819 -192.31 134.82 59.63
CA GLU A 819 -193.52 134.18 60.16
C GLU A 819 -194.23 135.03 61.21
N ARG A 820 -193.50 135.66 62.15
CA ARG A 820 -194.11 136.49 63.21
C ARG A 820 -194.84 137.71 62.63
N ILE A 821 -194.29 138.32 61.58
CA ILE A 821 -194.90 139.46 60.89
C ILE A 821 -196.12 139.00 60.06
N SER A 822 -195.99 137.91 59.29
CA SER A 822 -197.08 137.41 58.44
C SER A 822 -198.24 136.78 59.23
N LYS A 823 -197.99 136.19 60.42
CA LYS A 823 -199.04 135.69 61.32
C LYS A 823 -199.91 136.82 61.89
N ASN A 824 -199.33 137.99 62.18
CA ASN A 824 -200.11 139.19 62.53
C ASN A 824 -200.95 139.72 61.37
N TYR A 825 -200.41 139.73 60.13
CA TYR A 825 -201.20 140.17 58.96
C TYR A 825 -202.33 139.19 58.59
N LYS A 826 -202.11 137.87 58.78
CA LYS A 826 -203.15 136.83 58.61
C LYS A 826 -204.31 136.96 59.58
N LEU A 827 -204.09 137.45 60.81
CA LEU A 827 -205.16 137.67 61.79
C LEU A 827 -206.07 138.85 61.44
N VAL A 828 -205.60 139.82 60.64
CA VAL A 828 -206.43 140.96 60.17
C VAL A 828 -207.08 140.64 58.81
N SER A 829 -206.37 140.00 57.89
CA SER A 829 -206.91 139.67 56.56
C SER A 829 -207.88 138.48 56.52
N GLY A 830 -208.32 137.97 57.68
CA GLY A 830 -209.44 137.03 57.78
C GLY A 830 -210.78 137.60 57.28
N GLN A 831 -210.84 138.90 56.96
CA GLN A 831 -212.02 139.60 56.41
C GLN A 831 -212.06 139.69 54.87
N LEU A 832 -211.16 139.01 54.14
CA LEU A 832 -211.36 138.72 52.71
C LEU A 832 -210.74 137.34 52.40
N ALA A 833 -211.47 136.23 52.37
CA ALA A 833 -212.64 135.91 51.55
C ALA A 833 -212.33 135.89 50.04
N ALA A 834 -212.13 134.68 49.52
CA ALA A 834 -212.11 134.28 48.10
C ALA A 834 -210.91 134.71 47.20
N LEU A 835 -210.63 133.82 46.22
CA LEU A 835 -209.94 134.02 44.93
C LEU A 835 -208.38 134.11 44.84
N LYS A 836 -207.85 133.25 43.94
CA LYS A 836 -206.70 133.40 42.98
C LYS A 836 -205.23 132.99 43.29
N GLU A 837 -204.81 131.90 42.62
CA GLU A 837 -203.76 131.78 41.55
C GLU A 837 -202.20 131.87 41.75
N ARG A 838 -201.49 130.94 41.04
CA ARG A 838 -200.30 131.09 40.11
C ARG A 838 -198.79 131.05 40.51
N ASN A 839 -198.06 130.10 39.86
CA ASN A 839 -196.82 130.21 39.00
C ASN A 839 -195.34 130.53 39.47
N VAL A 840 -194.38 129.60 39.16
CA VAL A 840 -193.23 129.66 38.15
C VAL A 840 -192.06 130.71 38.31
N PRO A 841 -190.76 130.61 37.81
CA PRO A 841 -189.72 129.54 37.53
C PRO A 841 -188.16 129.89 37.68
N SER A 842 -187.20 129.02 37.24
CA SER A 842 -185.98 129.32 36.35
C SER A 842 -184.45 129.19 36.72
N ARG A 843 -183.70 128.36 35.92
CA ARG A 843 -182.32 128.36 35.27
C ARG A 843 -180.96 128.97 35.76
N GLY A 844 -179.86 128.18 35.58
CA GLY A 844 -178.65 128.46 34.71
C GLY A 844 -177.21 128.57 35.34
N PRO A 845 -176.07 128.53 34.57
CA PRO A 845 -175.74 127.80 33.30
C PRO A 845 -174.25 127.33 33.00
N SER A 846 -174.07 126.41 32.00
CA SER A 846 -172.86 126.12 31.13
C SER A 846 -171.63 125.35 31.73
N ARG A 847 -170.53 124.89 31.04
CA ARG A 847 -169.98 124.91 29.63
C ARG A 847 -168.86 123.82 29.40
N SER A 848 -168.35 123.59 28.16
CA SER A 848 -166.94 123.20 27.72
C SER A 848 -166.75 121.98 26.75
N ASN A 849 -165.48 121.64 26.35
CA ASN A 849 -165.01 120.94 25.12
C ASN A 849 -163.61 120.20 25.26
N SER A 850 -163.00 119.44 24.32
CA SER A 850 -163.44 118.30 23.43
C SER A 850 -162.34 117.73 22.45
N VAL A 851 -162.02 116.41 22.50
CA VAL A 851 -161.75 115.40 21.38
C VAL A 851 -160.62 115.57 20.29
N MET A 852 -159.89 114.48 19.92
CA MET A 852 -159.40 114.12 18.53
C MET A 852 -158.83 112.66 18.36
N SER A 853 -158.36 112.22 17.15
CA SER A 853 -158.11 110.80 16.72
C SER A 853 -157.08 110.61 15.53
N ILE A 854 -157.04 109.41 14.85
CA ILE A 854 -156.27 108.98 13.60
C ILE A 854 -154.85 108.36 13.86
N ALA A 855 -154.18 107.42 13.13
CA ALA A 855 -154.40 106.27 12.18
C ALA A 855 -152.97 105.70 11.76
N ASP A 856 -152.63 104.78 10.82
CA ASP A 856 -153.02 103.43 10.28
C ASP A 856 -151.90 102.90 9.29
N ARG A 857 -151.79 101.56 9.05
CA ARG A 857 -151.15 100.74 7.93
C ARG A 857 -149.80 101.04 7.17
N VAL A 858 -148.90 100.01 7.17
CA VAL A 858 -148.27 99.26 6.01
C VAL A 858 -146.93 99.66 5.29
N SER A 859 -146.03 98.65 5.14
CA SER A 859 -145.02 98.34 4.06
C SER A 859 -143.52 98.77 4.07
N ASN A 860 -142.70 97.84 3.55
CA ASN A 860 -141.36 97.90 2.88
C ASN A 860 -140.00 98.09 3.62
N GLU A 861 -138.96 97.57 2.96
CA GLU A 861 -137.50 97.59 3.25
C GLU A 861 -136.85 98.96 2.92
N PRO A 862 -135.52 99.22 3.03
CA PRO A 862 -134.34 98.42 3.48
C PRO A 862 -133.51 99.25 4.54
N PRO A 863 -132.15 99.46 4.54
CA PRO A 863 -130.98 98.71 4.02
C PRO A 863 -129.71 98.60 4.94
N SER A 864 -128.81 97.68 4.56
CA SER A 864 -127.31 97.77 4.66
C SER A 864 -126.52 97.56 5.98
N ARG A 865 -125.39 96.83 5.82
CA ARG A 865 -124.09 96.92 6.54
C ARG A 865 -123.99 96.39 7.98
N ARG A 866 -122.94 95.64 8.40
CA ARG A 866 -121.74 95.12 7.68
C ARG A 866 -120.94 94.14 8.56
N GLY A 867 -120.57 92.96 8.00
CA GLY A 867 -119.41 92.16 8.42
C GLY A 867 -119.66 91.06 9.47
N SER A 868 -118.82 90.00 9.54
CA SER A 868 -117.79 89.57 8.57
C SER A 868 -117.27 88.16 8.89
N PHE A 869 -117.10 87.32 7.86
CA PHE A 869 -116.31 86.07 7.84
C PHE A 869 -116.74 84.90 8.77
N ASN A 870 -116.45 83.65 8.41
CA ASN A 870 -116.80 82.94 7.18
C ASN A 870 -116.73 81.43 7.48
N GLY A 871 -117.85 80.73 7.33
CA GLY A 871 -117.87 79.28 7.13
C GLY A 871 -118.35 79.04 5.71
N ASP A 872 -117.64 78.24 4.93
CA ASP A 872 -117.87 78.11 3.48
C ASP A 872 -117.91 76.64 3.05
N ALA A 873 -118.60 76.35 1.95
CA ALA A 873 -118.85 75.00 1.46
C ALA A 873 -119.02 74.96 -0.07
N ALA A 874 -118.68 73.82 -0.68
CA ALA A 874 -118.40 73.65 -2.11
C ALA A 874 -117.04 74.31 -2.52
N THR A 875 -116.36 73.89 -3.59
CA THR A 875 -116.83 73.15 -4.77
C THR A 875 -115.85 72.03 -5.20
N GLU A 876 -116.31 71.17 -6.11
CA GLU A 876 -115.63 70.02 -6.69
C GLU A 876 -114.23 70.30 -7.27
N MET A 877 -113.28 69.36 -7.11
CA MET A 877 -112.53 68.76 -8.23
C MET A 877 -111.58 67.61 -7.82
N GLN A 878 -110.95 66.97 -8.83
CA GLN A 878 -109.89 65.95 -8.73
C GLN A 878 -110.23 64.56 -8.14
N SER A 879 -111.23 63.89 -8.71
CA SER A 879 -111.18 62.42 -8.91
C SER A 879 -110.13 62.02 -9.97
N GLU A 880 -108.93 62.61 -9.93
CA GLU A 880 -107.83 62.35 -10.87
C GLU A 880 -106.52 61.97 -10.19
N ILE A 881 -106.39 62.18 -8.87
CA ILE A 881 -105.11 62.03 -8.17
C ILE A 881 -104.78 60.55 -7.92
N ASN A 882 -105.75 59.73 -7.53
CA ASN A 882 -105.51 58.31 -7.22
C ASN A 882 -105.17 57.47 -8.46
N ASP A 883 -105.85 57.69 -9.60
CA ASP A 883 -105.56 56.94 -10.84
C ASP A 883 -104.19 57.31 -11.43
N LYS A 884 -103.80 58.58 -11.33
CA LYS A 884 -102.44 59.03 -11.68
C LYS A 884 -101.40 58.40 -10.75
N ILE A 885 -101.65 58.30 -9.44
CA ILE A 885 -100.76 57.60 -8.49
C ILE A 885 -100.64 56.12 -8.84
N ALA A 886 -101.73 55.43 -9.21
CA ALA A 886 -101.68 54.02 -9.62
C ALA A 886 -100.84 53.82 -10.90
N TYR A 887 -101.02 54.69 -11.91
CA TYR A 887 -100.22 54.67 -13.14
C TYR A 887 -98.74 54.94 -12.88
N ILE A 888 -98.42 55.97 -12.09
CA ILE A 888 -97.05 56.31 -11.66
C ILE A 888 -96.40 55.12 -10.93
N LYS A 889 -97.14 54.44 -10.05
CA LYS A 889 -96.64 53.27 -9.31
C LYS A 889 -96.22 52.14 -10.24
N ASN A 890 -97.00 51.85 -11.28
CA ASN A 890 -96.68 50.80 -12.26
C ASN A 890 -95.51 51.19 -13.17
N VAL A 891 -95.40 52.45 -13.59
CA VAL A 891 -94.26 52.94 -14.40
C VAL A 891 -92.95 52.87 -13.60
N ILE A 892 -92.96 53.25 -12.32
CA ILE A 892 -91.77 53.15 -11.44
C ILE A 892 -91.42 51.68 -11.17
N LEU A 893 -92.40 50.79 -11.01
CA LEU A 893 -92.13 49.36 -10.80
C LEU A 893 -91.49 48.73 -12.04
N GLY A 894 -92.01 49.01 -13.24
CA GLY A 894 -91.44 48.52 -14.51
C GLY A 894 -90.00 49.00 -14.76
N PHE A 895 -89.66 50.24 -14.37
CA PHE A 895 -88.30 50.77 -14.46
C PHE A 895 -87.28 50.05 -13.54
N LEU A 896 -87.76 49.48 -12.43
CA LEU A 896 -86.96 48.68 -11.50
C LEU A 896 -86.89 47.20 -11.93
N GLU A 897 -87.97 46.65 -12.48
CA GLU A 897 -88.11 45.23 -12.83
C GLU A 897 -87.47 44.85 -14.18
N HIS A 898 -87.45 45.76 -15.17
CA HIS A 898 -86.85 45.53 -16.49
C HIS A 898 -85.60 46.39 -16.72
N LYS A 899 -84.42 45.87 -16.35
CA LYS A 899 -83.15 46.61 -16.43
C LYS A 899 -82.76 47.02 -17.85
N ASP A 900 -83.08 46.22 -18.85
CA ASP A 900 -82.60 46.39 -20.24
C ASP A 900 -83.35 47.49 -21.04
N GLN A 901 -84.39 48.10 -20.47
CA GLN A 901 -85.22 49.12 -21.13
C GLN A 901 -85.07 50.53 -20.54
N ARG A 902 -84.18 50.71 -19.54
CA ARG A 902 -84.01 51.95 -18.79
C ARG A 902 -83.71 53.17 -19.66
N ASP A 903 -82.86 53.03 -20.68
CA ASP A 903 -82.48 54.14 -21.59
C ASP A 903 -83.68 54.75 -22.35
N GLN A 904 -84.70 53.94 -22.68
CA GLN A 904 -85.89 54.44 -23.39
C GLN A 904 -86.91 55.10 -22.47
N LEU A 905 -86.89 54.75 -21.18
CA LEU A 905 -87.81 55.27 -20.16
C LEU A 905 -87.23 56.48 -19.40
N LEU A 906 -85.91 56.64 -19.35
CA LEU A 906 -85.22 57.71 -18.63
C LEU A 906 -85.74 59.13 -18.97
N PRO A 907 -85.99 59.53 -20.25
CA PRO A 907 -86.50 60.86 -20.55
C PRO A 907 -87.92 61.10 -20.04
N VAL A 908 -88.74 60.05 -19.97
CA VAL A 908 -90.13 60.11 -19.48
C VAL A 908 -90.15 60.20 -17.96
N VAL A 909 -89.26 59.48 -17.27
CA VAL A 909 -89.10 59.55 -15.81
C VAL A 909 -88.53 60.91 -15.39
N SER A 910 -87.52 61.42 -16.10
CA SER A 910 -86.91 62.73 -15.86
C SER A 910 -87.92 63.88 -15.98
N THR A 911 -88.70 63.90 -17.07
CA THR A 911 -89.72 64.94 -17.29
C THR A 911 -90.92 64.85 -16.35
N LEU A 912 -91.26 63.67 -15.84
CA LEU A 912 -92.38 63.49 -14.89
C LEU A 912 -92.02 63.86 -13.45
N LEU A 913 -90.74 63.83 -13.08
CA LEU A 913 -90.25 64.10 -11.71
C LEU A 913 -89.40 65.38 -11.55
N GLN A 914 -89.11 66.10 -12.65
CA GLN A 914 -88.34 67.35 -12.66
C GLN A 914 -86.94 67.21 -12.01
N LEU A 915 -86.17 66.24 -12.50
CA LEU A 915 -84.82 65.94 -11.99
C LEU A 915 -83.73 66.78 -12.67
N ASP A 916 -82.68 67.11 -11.93
CA ASP A 916 -81.47 67.75 -12.46
C ASP A 916 -80.51 66.74 -13.12
N SER A 917 -79.64 67.22 -14.01
CA SER A 917 -78.67 66.39 -14.78
C SER A 917 -77.64 65.60 -13.93
N ASN A 918 -77.59 65.86 -12.62
CA ASN A 918 -76.79 65.09 -11.66
C ASN A 918 -77.56 63.90 -11.07
N ASP A 919 -78.89 63.98 -10.97
CA ASP A 919 -79.72 62.91 -10.40
C ASP A 919 -80.12 61.88 -11.45
N GLU A 920 -80.26 62.27 -12.72
CA GLU A 920 -80.35 61.32 -13.86
C GLU A 920 -79.15 60.35 -13.87
N LYS A 921 -77.93 60.88 -13.66
CA LYS A 921 -76.69 60.09 -13.58
C LYS A 921 -76.65 59.20 -12.33
N ARG A 922 -77.28 59.61 -11.22
CA ARG A 922 -77.39 58.78 -10.01
C ARG A 922 -78.36 57.63 -10.22
N LEU A 923 -79.50 57.84 -10.88
CA LEU A 923 -80.44 56.78 -11.23
C LEU A 923 -79.82 55.74 -12.18
N MET A 924 -79.06 56.18 -13.18
CA MET A 924 -78.35 55.28 -14.10
C MET A 924 -77.17 54.54 -13.45
N ALA A 925 -76.68 54.98 -12.29
CA ALA A 925 -75.59 54.32 -11.54
C ALA A 925 -76.06 53.26 -10.53
N ILE A 926 -77.38 52.99 -10.41
CA ILE A 926 -77.93 51.96 -9.51
C ILE A 926 -78.01 50.62 -10.24
N HIS A 927 -77.04 49.76 -9.95
CA HIS A 927 -76.83 48.47 -10.61
C HIS A 927 -77.76 47.35 -10.16
#